data_AF-A0A2H5S3Q9-F1
#
_entry.id   AF-A0A2H5S3Q9-F1
#
_cell.length_a   1.000
_cell.length_b   1.000
_cell.length_c   1.000
_cell.angle_alpha   90.00
_cell.angle_beta   90.00
_cell.angle_gamma   90.00
#
_symmetry.space_group_name_H-M   'P 1'
#
loop_
_entity.id
_entity.type
_entity.pdbx_description
1 polymer ?
#
loop_
_entity_poly.entity_id
_entity_poly.type
_entity_poly.pdbx_seq_one_letter_code
_entity_poly.pdbx_strand_id
1 'polypeptide(L)'
;MSDNIIMHDTDEWIKEAINKEHIKYYEYSEFSDFKEIGSGGFGKVYRANWKNLKCFALKSFFNLNKVTLKEIVCELKIQREVDYHDNIIRCHGITKFESAEYHGNNNYILVMEYADGGSLRNYLKENFINLTWDDKSIMAYQLSCAISCLHNEGIVHRDLHSGNILVHHKTIKLADFGLSKRIGMSSNLQSQLFGVIPYVDPKIFNRRRSSSDQATQIYSLNEKSDIYSIGVLLWEISNGQPPFYVEDEQYDVGLALEILQGLRETVVPGTPENYAKIYTECWDGEPDNRPTINQVVTWLNALIIKTDVIIENHQVKNKQELNEAISLSANNSEPRGELSQLMQNFEKMKIDTKKIDSFEISENLSTEKDFNMIVGEINDYIYKLKNKGNYNISELEKHFNNYNASLQEIYNWLLNNQISSNSIYLLGYFNYYGFVTNQNNKKAFNLFINASKKNHVLAQLFVGDCYFYGYGTLKNENLSFEYYKKVANENDAVGQLEIGYSFEKGIGIRKDLKKAFYWYEKAANNGNIIAMHNLGNCYKNGIGVIKDCNKAFELYKQSAEGKYSKGIASLGYCYDKGIGNKIDKQKAFKLYQIAANLGDEMAQYNIALMYQYGKGVTKDINKAIYWYEKSAKQRNKNAQNKLEKLQKRK
;
A
#
# COMPACT_ATOMS: atom_id res chain seq x y z
N MET A 1 23.63 -9.61 15.52
CA MET A 1 23.65 -10.84 16.35
C MET A 1 22.51 -10.88 17.36
N SER A 2 22.01 -9.74 17.86
CA SER A 2 20.83 -9.63 18.73
C SER A 2 19.49 -10.00 18.06
N ASP A 3 19.35 -9.79 16.74
CA ASP A 3 18.07 -10.05 16.05
C ASP A 3 17.72 -11.53 15.85
N ASN A 4 18.72 -12.41 15.78
CA ASN A 4 18.51 -13.86 15.68
C ASN A 4 18.08 -14.48 17.02
N ILE A 5 18.38 -13.82 18.15
CA ILE A 5 18.04 -14.30 19.50
C ILE A 5 16.54 -14.11 19.75
N ILE A 6 15.98 -12.94 19.43
CA ILE A 6 14.56 -12.64 19.71
C ILE A 6 13.60 -13.43 18.79
N MET A 7 14.01 -13.77 17.56
CA MET A 7 13.20 -14.59 16.66
C MET A 7 13.12 -16.06 17.13
N HIS A 8 14.19 -16.55 17.77
CA HIS A 8 14.22 -17.86 18.44
C HIS A 8 13.20 -17.89 19.59
N ASP A 9 13.18 -16.85 20.43
CA ASP A 9 12.33 -16.80 21.63
C ASP A 9 10.82 -16.85 21.35
N THR A 10 10.31 -16.16 20.32
CA THR A 10 8.85 -16.14 20.01
C THR A 10 8.36 -17.43 19.34
N ASP A 11 9.20 -18.05 18.52
CA ASP A 11 8.90 -19.33 17.88
C ASP A 11 8.91 -20.48 18.90
N GLU A 12 9.90 -20.43 19.80
CA GLU A 12 10.01 -21.32 20.95
C GLU A 12 8.81 -21.18 21.88
N TRP A 13 8.30 -19.96 22.12
CA TRP A 13 7.08 -19.74 22.90
C TRP A 13 5.86 -20.47 22.30
N ILE A 14 5.65 -20.42 20.98
CA ILE A 14 4.51 -21.11 20.34
C ILE A 14 4.69 -22.63 20.46
N LYS A 15 5.89 -23.14 20.21
CA LYS A 15 6.20 -24.58 20.37
C LYS A 15 5.98 -25.05 21.80
N GLU A 16 6.43 -24.27 22.78
CA GLU A 16 6.25 -24.56 24.21
C GLU A 16 4.76 -24.53 24.59
N ALA A 17 4.01 -23.55 24.11
CA ALA A 17 2.57 -23.45 24.35
C ALA A 17 1.80 -24.64 23.74
N ILE A 18 2.22 -25.15 22.60
CA ILE A 18 1.69 -26.40 22.01
C ILE A 18 2.08 -27.61 22.86
N ASN A 19 3.36 -27.75 23.22
CA ASN A 19 3.87 -28.88 24.00
C ASN A 19 3.26 -28.98 25.40
N LYS A 20 2.93 -27.83 26.01
CA LYS A 20 2.24 -27.74 27.30
C LYS A 20 0.71 -27.80 27.19
N GLU A 21 0.18 -28.06 25.99
CA GLU A 21 -1.25 -28.14 25.70
C GLU A 21 -2.03 -26.86 26.05
N HIS A 22 -1.35 -25.71 26.13
CA HIS A 22 -2.00 -24.41 26.29
C HIS A 22 -2.67 -23.92 25.00
N ILE A 23 -2.22 -24.43 23.86
CA ILE A 23 -2.80 -24.18 22.54
C ILE A 23 -2.96 -25.53 21.85
N LYS A 24 -4.16 -25.81 21.37
CA LYS A 24 -4.43 -27.03 20.61
C LYS A 24 -3.74 -26.97 19.25
N TYR A 25 -2.97 -28.01 18.94
CA TYR A 25 -2.44 -28.23 17.59
C TYR A 25 -3.40 -29.07 16.77
N TYR A 26 -3.64 -28.67 15.52
CA TYR A 26 -4.45 -29.38 14.54
C TYR A 26 -3.56 -29.91 13.43
N GLU A 27 -3.71 -31.18 13.08
CA GLU A 27 -3.00 -31.77 11.95
C GLU A 27 -3.51 -31.18 10.64
N TYR A 28 -2.60 -30.58 9.85
CA TYR A 28 -2.98 -29.87 8.63
C TYR A 28 -3.65 -30.79 7.59
N SER A 29 -3.19 -32.05 7.53
CA SER A 29 -3.72 -33.08 6.63
C SER A 29 -5.17 -33.48 6.92
N GLU A 30 -5.71 -33.13 8.11
CA GLU A 30 -7.09 -33.40 8.48
C GLU A 30 -8.07 -32.33 7.96
N PHE A 31 -7.57 -31.26 7.33
CA PHE A 31 -8.38 -30.24 6.70
C PHE A 31 -8.60 -30.52 5.20
N SER A 32 -9.81 -30.27 4.74
CA SER A 32 -10.25 -30.44 3.35
C SER A 32 -11.16 -29.28 2.90
N ASP A 33 -11.55 -29.25 1.62
CA ASP A 33 -12.50 -28.26 1.06
C ASP A 33 -12.08 -26.79 1.27
N PHE A 34 -10.81 -26.48 0.96
CA PHE A 34 -10.27 -25.15 1.12
C PHE A 34 -10.91 -24.16 0.15
N LYS A 35 -11.59 -23.14 0.69
CA LYS A 35 -12.13 -22.01 -0.07
C LYS A 35 -11.61 -20.71 0.51
N GLU A 36 -10.93 -19.90 -0.29
CA GLU A 36 -10.53 -18.55 0.11
C GLU A 36 -11.78 -17.69 0.35
N ILE A 37 -11.92 -17.15 1.56
CA ILE A 37 -13.06 -16.33 1.99
C ILE A 37 -12.67 -14.91 2.37
N GLY A 38 -11.37 -14.64 2.49
CA GLY A 38 -10.86 -13.30 2.79
C GLY A 38 -9.37 -13.18 2.50
N SER A 39 -8.93 -11.96 2.21
CA SER A 39 -7.52 -11.61 2.01
C SER A 39 -7.33 -10.19 2.53
N GLY A 40 -6.40 -10.01 3.46
CA GLY A 40 -6.12 -8.74 4.14
C GLY A 40 -4.65 -8.31 4.03
N GLY A 41 -4.22 -7.34 4.83
CA GLY A 41 -2.83 -6.86 4.84
C GLY A 41 -1.81 -7.90 5.33
N PHE A 42 -2.24 -8.81 6.20
CA PHE A 42 -1.37 -9.76 6.90
C PHE A 42 -1.39 -11.18 6.33
N GLY A 43 -2.40 -11.53 5.53
CA GLY A 43 -2.55 -12.89 5.04
C GLY A 43 -3.91 -13.19 4.42
N LYS A 44 -4.20 -14.49 4.27
CA LYS A 44 -5.45 -15.00 3.69
C LYS A 44 -6.23 -15.79 4.73
N VAL A 45 -7.55 -15.82 4.55
CA VAL A 45 -8.45 -16.62 5.35
C VAL A 45 -9.14 -17.63 4.44
N TYR A 46 -9.04 -18.90 4.82
CA TYR A 46 -9.67 -20.01 4.11
C TYR A 46 -10.75 -20.64 4.98
N ARG A 47 -11.93 -20.88 4.43
CA ARG A 47 -12.87 -21.85 4.96
C ARG A 47 -12.32 -23.25 4.68
N ALA A 48 -12.30 -24.12 5.69
CA ALA A 48 -11.93 -25.52 5.53
C ALA A 48 -12.75 -26.42 6.47
N ASN A 49 -12.99 -27.65 6.05
CA ASN A 49 -13.63 -28.67 6.87
C ASN A 49 -12.57 -29.49 7.58
N TRP A 50 -12.65 -29.58 8.90
CA TRP A 50 -11.80 -30.48 9.69
C TRP A 50 -12.53 -31.81 9.88
N LYS A 51 -11.88 -32.91 9.47
CA LYS A 51 -12.42 -34.28 9.50
C LYS A 51 -13.79 -34.45 8.84
N ASN A 52 -14.16 -33.54 7.91
CA ASN A 52 -15.49 -33.46 7.30
C ASN A 52 -16.66 -33.28 8.30
N LEU A 53 -16.38 -32.86 9.54
CA LEU A 53 -17.39 -32.74 10.61
C LEU A 53 -17.67 -31.30 11.01
N LYS A 54 -16.62 -30.48 11.10
CA LYS A 54 -16.71 -29.10 11.60
C LYS A 54 -16.01 -28.16 10.63
N CYS A 55 -16.61 -27.00 10.40
CA CYS A 55 -16.04 -25.95 9.56
C CYS A 55 -15.24 -24.96 10.40
N PHE A 56 -14.06 -24.57 9.92
CA PHE A 56 -13.18 -23.57 10.54
C PHE A 56 -12.73 -22.53 9.52
N ALA A 57 -12.33 -21.37 10.03
CA ALA A 57 -11.61 -20.35 9.29
C ALA A 57 -10.10 -20.50 9.59
N LEU A 58 -9.30 -20.76 8.57
CA LEU A 58 -7.86 -20.88 8.64
C LEU A 58 -7.23 -19.56 8.22
N LYS A 59 -6.72 -18.78 9.18
CA LYS A 59 -6.02 -17.52 8.93
C LYS A 59 -4.53 -17.81 8.73
N SER A 60 -4.10 -17.77 7.48
CA SER A 60 -2.69 -17.85 7.09
C SER A 60 -2.05 -16.46 7.08
N PHE A 61 -0.73 -16.42 7.06
CA PHE A 61 0.05 -15.18 7.03
C PHE A 61 0.99 -15.19 5.83
N PHE A 62 1.10 -14.06 5.12
CA PHE A 62 1.89 -14.01 3.88
C PHE A 62 3.39 -14.20 4.10
N ASN A 63 3.92 -13.71 5.23
CA ASN A 63 5.32 -13.85 5.61
C ASN A 63 5.46 -13.92 7.14
N LEU A 64 5.89 -15.06 7.67
CA LEU A 64 6.27 -15.19 9.08
C LEU A 64 7.65 -14.57 9.30
N ASN A 65 7.65 -13.27 9.62
CA ASN A 65 8.80 -12.54 10.14
C ASN A 65 8.63 -12.29 11.65
N LYS A 66 9.62 -11.69 12.31
CA LYS A 66 9.60 -11.36 13.74
C LYS A 66 8.38 -10.52 14.17
N VAL A 67 7.88 -9.63 13.30
CA VAL A 67 6.70 -8.80 13.59
C VAL A 67 5.45 -9.67 13.52
N THR A 68 5.25 -10.43 12.44
CA THR A 68 4.10 -11.33 12.29
C THR A 68 4.06 -12.39 13.38
N LEU A 69 5.20 -12.95 13.79
CA LEU A 69 5.28 -13.89 14.92
C LEU A 69 4.86 -13.23 16.23
N LYS A 70 5.26 -11.98 16.48
CA LYS A 70 4.81 -11.23 17.64
C LYS A 70 3.31 -10.95 17.60
N GLU A 71 2.75 -10.64 16.43
CA GLU A 71 1.31 -10.44 16.24
C GLU A 71 0.54 -11.74 16.49
N ILE A 72 1.02 -12.88 15.98
CA ILE A 72 0.46 -14.21 16.27
C ILE A 72 0.49 -14.50 17.78
N VAL A 73 1.63 -14.29 18.43
CA VAL A 73 1.75 -14.49 19.89
C VAL A 73 0.84 -13.52 20.66
N CYS A 74 0.71 -12.29 20.18
CA CYS A 74 -0.18 -11.29 20.77
C CYS A 74 -1.65 -11.70 20.66
N GLU A 75 -2.10 -12.09 19.46
CA GLU A 75 -3.42 -12.66 19.20
C GLU A 75 -3.71 -13.82 20.16
N LEU A 76 -2.80 -14.81 20.24
CA LEU A 76 -3.01 -16.00 21.08
C LEU A 76 -3.06 -15.66 22.58
N LYS A 77 -2.27 -14.70 23.04
CA LYS A 77 -2.28 -14.25 24.43
C LYS A 77 -3.58 -13.53 24.77
N ILE A 78 -4.01 -12.60 23.92
CA ILE A 78 -5.26 -11.87 24.11
C ILE A 78 -6.45 -12.82 24.05
N GLN A 79 -6.50 -13.72 23.06
CA GLN A 79 -7.55 -14.73 22.92
C GLN A 79 -7.76 -15.52 24.22
N ARG A 80 -6.68 -15.93 24.90
CA ARG A 80 -6.78 -16.64 26.19
C ARG A 80 -7.35 -15.80 27.33
N GLU A 81 -7.30 -14.48 27.23
CA GLU A 81 -7.83 -13.57 28.24
C GLU A 81 -9.31 -13.25 27.98
N VAL A 82 -9.79 -13.37 26.75
CA VAL A 82 -11.11 -12.83 26.35
C VAL A 82 -12.02 -13.84 25.64
N ASP A 83 -11.58 -15.09 25.43
CA ASP A 83 -12.35 -16.15 24.74
C ASP A 83 -13.65 -16.55 25.46
N TYR A 84 -13.83 -16.11 26.71
CA TYR A 84 -15.05 -16.29 27.48
C TYR A 84 -16.23 -15.46 26.94
N HIS A 85 -15.98 -14.40 26.17
CA HIS A 85 -17.03 -13.50 25.69
C HIS A 85 -17.61 -13.98 24.35
N ASP A 86 -18.93 -14.17 24.28
CA ASP A 86 -19.59 -14.77 23.11
C ASP A 86 -19.48 -13.92 21.83
N ASN A 87 -19.35 -12.60 21.96
CA ASN A 87 -19.14 -11.69 20.82
C ASN A 87 -17.67 -11.55 20.37
N ILE A 88 -16.77 -12.43 20.79
CA ILE A 88 -15.40 -12.51 20.29
C ILE A 88 -15.24 -13.77 19.44
N ILE A 89 -14.55 -13.65 18.30
CA ILE A 89 -14.26 -14.79 17.43
C ILE A 89 -13.29 -15.73 18.16
N ARG A 90 -13.67 -17.01 18.31
CA ARG A 90 -12.83 -17.94 19.06
C ARG A 90 -11.63 -18.41 18.24
N CYS A 91 -10.44 -18.32 18.83
CA CYS A 91 -9.26 -19.04 18.35
C CYS A 91 -9.26 -20.46 18.93
N HIS A 92 -9.46 -21.47 18.09
CA HIS A 92 -9.50 -22.87 18.51
C HIS A 92 -8.11 -23.51 18.63
N GLY A 93 -7.10 -22.96 17.96
CA GLY A 93 -5.75 -23.49 17.99
C GLY A 93 -4.92 -23.08 16.80
N ILE A 94 -3.88 -23.87 16.52
CA ILE A 94 -2.91 -23.63 15.45
C ILE A 94 -2.73 -24.88 14.61
N THR A 95 -2.49 -24.70 13.32
CA THR A 95 -1.96 -25.75 12.44
C THR A 95 -0.72 -25.24 11.71
N LYS A 96 0.01 -26.13 11.04
CA LYS A 96 1.23 -25.80 10.31
C LYS A 96 1.19 -26.41 8.92
N PHE A 97 1.44 -25.58 7.90
CA PHE A 97 1.57 -26.06 6.53
C PHE A 97 2.94 -26.75 6.32
N GLU A 98 2.93 -28.07 6.10
CA GLU A 98 4.13 -28.83 5.73
C GLU A 98 4.26 -28.91 4.21
N SER A 99 5.30 -28.27 3.66
CA SER A 99 5.71 -28.41 2.27
C SER A 99 7.12 -29.00 2.22
N ALA A 100 7.28 -30.06 1.42
CA ALA A 100 8.57 -30.73 1.18
C ALA A 100 9.59 -29.86 0.40
N GLU A 101 9.18 -28.70 -0.12
CA GLU A 101 10.04 -27.81 -0.92
C GLU A 101 10.63 -26.63 -0.12
N TYR A 102 10.22 -26.43 1.14
CA TYR A 102 10.66 -25.30 1.98
C TYR A 102 11.22 -25.79 3.32
N HIS A 103 12.46 -26.27 3.31
CA HIS A 103 13.20 -26.50 4.55
C HIS A 103 13.63 -25.15 5.14
N GLY A 104 12.83 -24.58 6.07
CA GLY A 104 13.33 -23.49 6.92
C GLY A 104 12.32 -22.62 7.67
N ASN A 105 11.08 -22.43 7.22
CA ASN A 105 10.17 -21.46 7.83
C ASN A 105 8.91 -22.12 8.42
N ASN A 106 8.63 -21.83 9.70
CA ASN A 106 7.42 -22.31 10.36
C ASN A 106 6.20 -21.59 9.78
N ASN A 107 5.36 -22.30 9.03
CA ASN A 107 4.14 -21.77 8.42
C ASN A 107 2.93 -21.92 9.35
N TYR A 108 2.91 -21.19 10.47
CA TYR A 108 1.78 -21.21 11.39
C TYR A 108 0.52 -20.63 10.76
N ILE A 109 -0.61 -21.29 10.99
CA ILE A 109 -1.95 -20.90 10.57
C ILE A 109 -2.84 -20.94 11.82
N LEU A 110 -3.59 -19.88 12.07
CA LEU A 110 -4.56 -19.87 13.17
C LEU A 110 -5.84 -20.59 12.74
N VAL A 111 -6.34 -21.47 13.60
CA VAL A 111 -7.60 -22.18 13.43
C VAL A 111 -8.67 -21.43 14.20
N MET A 112 -9.50 -20.69 13.49
CA MET A 112 -10.51 -19.77 14.05
C MET A 112 -11.93 -20.30 13.85
N GLU A 113 -12.85 -19.85 14.70
CA GLU A 113 -14.30 -19.98 14.49
C GLU A 113 -14.68 -19.45 13.10
N TYR A 114 -15.51 -20.21 12.38
CA TYR A 114 -15.99 -19.79 11.06
C TYR A 114 -17.29 -18.98 11.21
N ALA A 115 -17.22 -17.69 10.89
CA ALA A 115 -18.38 -16.81 10.82
C ALA A 115 -19.04 -16.87 9.43
N ASP A 116 -20.25 -17.41 9.38
CA ASP A 116 -21.01 -17.69 8.15
C ASP A 116 -21.53 -16.42 7.44
N GLY A 117 -21.73 -15.33 8.17
CA GLY A 117 -22.13 -14.03 7.63
C GLY A 117 -20.97 -13.18 7.09
N GLY A 118 -19.73 -13.65 7.19
CA GLY A 118 -18.55 -12.90 6.72
C GLY A 118 -18.29 -11.64 7.54
N SER A 119 -17.61 -10.65 6.94
CA SER A 119 -17.37 -9.36 7.59
C SER A 119 -18.63 -8.51 7.65
N LEU A 120 -18.73 -7.64 8.67
CA LEU A 120 -19.85 -6.71 8.84
C LEU A 120 -20.05 -5.86 7.59
N ARG A 121 -18.96 -5.42 6.93
CA ARG A 121 -19.04 -4.66 5.68
C ARG A 121 -19.80 -5.41 4.58
N ASN A 122 -19.45 -6.68 4.36
CA ASN A 122 -20.11 -7.49 3.34
C ASN A 122 -21.53 -7.87 3.77
N TYR A 123 -21.72 -8.16 5.05
CA TYR A 123 -23.01 -8.50 5.61
C TYR A 123 -24.02 -7.36 5.44
N LEU A 124 -23.64 -6.13 5.76
CA LEU A 124 -24.47 -4.94 5.55
C LEU A 124 -24.76 -4.75 4.06
N LYS A 125 -23.76 -4.83 3.19
CA LYS A 125 -23.96 -4.71 1.73
C LYS A 125 -25.05 -5.65 1.19
N GLU A 126 -25.12 -6.88 1.70
CA GLU A 126 -26.05 -7.90 1.22
C GLU A 126 -27.40 -7.89 1.96
N ASN A 127 -27.43 -7.54 3.24
CA ASN A 127 -28.59 -7.77 4.12
C ASN A 127 -29.22 -6.49 4.68
N PHE A 128 -28.64 -5.30 4.44
CA PHE A 128 -29.06 -4.07 5.10
C PHE A 128 -30.56 -3.74 4.96
N ILE A 129 -31.16 -4.00 3.80
CA ILE A 129 -32.60 -3.75 3.54
C ILE A 129 -33.49 -4.60 4.46
N ASN A 130 -32.98 -5.76 4.91
CA ASN A 130 -33.71 -6.70 5.76
C ASN A 130 -33.46 -6.47 7.26
N LEU A 131 -32.58 -5.53 7.63
CA LEU A 131 -32.27 -5.24 9.04
C LEU A 131 -33.21 -4.20 9.60
N THR A 132 -33.94 -4.58 10.66
CA THR A 132 -34.75 -3.66 11.45
C THR A 132 -33.87 -2.78 12.33
N TRP A 133 -34.45 -1.75 12.95
CA TRP A 133 -33.73 -0.94 13.93
C TRP A 133 -33.38 -1.71 15.20
N ASP A 134 -34.14 -2.75 15.54
CA ASP A 134 -33.83 -3.63 16.66
C ASP A 134 -32.60 -4.48 16.33
N ASP A 135 -32.54 -5.06 15.13
CA ASP A 135 -31.36 -5.80 14.67
C ASP A 135 -30.11 -4.91 14.70
N LYS A 136 -30.20 -3.69 14.17
CA LYS A 136 -29.10 -2.70 14.14
C LYS A 136 -28.66 -2.29 15.55
N SER A 137 -29.62 -2.09 16.46
CA SER A 137 -29.35 -1.72 17.86
C SER A 137 -28.69 -2.87 18.62
N ILE A 138 -29.15 -4.10 18.40
CA ILE A 138 -28.56 -5.32 18.98
C ILE A 138 -27.13 -5.52 18.47
N MET A 139 -26.89 -5.35 17.16
CA MET A 139 -25.53 -5.43 16.60
C MET A 139 -24.59 -4.40 17.23
N ALA A 140 -25.03 -3.14 17.33
CA ALA A 140 -24.23 -2.10 17.98
C ALA A 140 -23.95 -2.38 19.46
N TYR A 141 -24.95 -2.89 20.18
CA TYR A 141 -24.83 -3.28 21.58
C TYR A 141 -23.81 -4.41 21.75
N GLN A 142 -23.94 -5.50 20.96
CA GLN A 142 -23.02 -6.63 20.98
C GLN A 142 -21.57 -6.23 20.67
N LEU A 143 -21.37 -5.37 19.67
CA LEU A 143 -20.06 -4.81 19.36
C LEU A 143 -19.49 -4.04 20.57
N SER A 144 -20.31 -3.18 21.19
CA SER A 144 -19.88 -2.39 22.33
C SER A 144 -19.57 -3.25 23.57
N CYS A 145 -20.30 -4.35 23.78
CA CYS A 145 -19.99 -5.35 24.80
C CYS A 145 -18.64 -6.04 24.56
N ALA A 146 -18.35 -6.43 23.31
CA ALA A 146 -17.05 -7.03 22.98
C ALA A 146 -15.88 -6.07 23.27
N ILE A 147 -16.03 -4.78 22.95
CA ILE A 147 -15.01 -3.78 23.26
C ILE A 147 -14.93 -3.47 24.76
N SER A 148 -16.07 -3.47 25.47
CA SER A 148 -16.09 -3.34 26.93
C SER A 148 -15.31 -4.48 27.59
N CYS A 149 -15.47 -5.71 27.11
CA CYS A 149 -14.68 -6.87 27.55
C CYS A 149 -13.17 -6.62 27.38
N LEU A 150 -12.72 -6.14 26.21
CA LEU A 150 -11.30 -5.81 26.01
C LEU A 150 -10.81 -4.72 26.97
N HIS A 151 -11.55 -3.62 27.10
CA HIS A 151 -11.16 -2.48 27.94
C HIS A 151 -11.11 -2.86 29.43
N ASN A 152 -12.01 -3.73 29.90
CA ASN A 152 -11.99 -4.23 31.28
C ASN A 152 -10.73 -5.07 31.58
N GLU A 153 -10.18 -5.78 30.59
CA GLU A 153 -8.89 -6.47 30.69
C GLU A 153 -7.67 -5.55 30.44
N GLY A 154 -7.91 -4.24 30.23
CA GLY A 154 -6.88 -3.25 29.95
C GLY A 154 -6.27 -3.39 28.56
N ILE A 155 -7.03 -3.90 27.59
CA ILE A 155 -6.63 -4.14 26.20
C ILE A 155 -7.29 -3.10 25.29
N VAL A 156 -6.49 -2.43 24.46
CA VAL A 156 -6.98 -1.50 23.42
C VAL A 156 -6.85 -2.18 22.06
N HIS A 157 -7.91 -2.19 21.25
CA HIS A 157 -7.94 -2.90 19.98
C HIS A 157 -7.11 -2.20 18.90
N ARG A 158 -7.24 -0.87 18.75
CA ARG A 158 -6.45 0.02 17.87
C ARG A 158 -6.65 -0.14 16.35
N ASP A 159 -7.50 -1.06 15.91
CA ASP A 159 -7.74 -1.35 14.49
C ASP A 159 -9.19 -1.78 14.25
N LEU A 160 -10.13 -1.05 14.84
CA LEU A 160 -11.55 -1.32 14.70
C LEU A 160 -12.06 -0.74 13.39
N HIS A 161 -12.53 -1.61 12.51
CA HIS A 161 -13.25 -1.25 11.28
C HIS A 161 -14.14 -2.43 10.84
N SER A 162 -15.09 -2.20 9.92
CA SER A 162 -16.10 -3.20 9.56
C SER A 162 -15.56 -4.45 8.82
N GLY A 163 -14.25 -4.48 8.55
CA GLY A 163 -13.54 -5.66 8.05
C GLY A 163 -13.08 -6.60 9.17
N ASN A 164 -12.83 -6.06 10.37
CA ASN A 164 -12.43 -6.81 11.57
C ASN A 164 -13.62 -7.19 12.47
N ILE A 165 -14.83 -6.78 12.10
CA ILE A 165 -16.07 -7.24 12.71
C ILE A 165 -16.67 -8.30 11.81
N LEU A 166 -17.01 -9.47 12.35
CA LEU A 166 -17.64 -10.57 11.64
C LEU A 166 -19.08 -10.75 12.11
N VAL A 167 -19.90 -11.42 11.29
CA VAL A 167 -21.27 -11.80 11.63
C VAL A 167 -21.40 -13.32 11.60
N HIS A 168 -21.83 -13.91 12.71
CA HIS A 168 -22.08 -15.35 12.81
C HIS A 168 -23.48 -15.60 13.34
N HIS A 169 -24.33 -16.31 12.59
CA HIS A 169 -25.74 -16.55 12.97
C HIS A 169 -26.46 -15.26 13.41
N LYS A 170 -26.27 -14.17 12.65
CA LYS A 170 -26.78 -12.81 12.94
C LYS A 170 -26.25 -12.13 14.22
N THR A 171 -25.23 -12.70 14.85
CA THR A 171 -24.55 -12.10 16.02
C THR A 171 -23.20 -11.50 15.62
N ILE A 172 -22.80 -10.43 16.29
CA ILE A 172 -21.49 -9.81 16.09
C ILE A 172 -20.39 -10.65 16.73
N LYS A 173 -19.28 -10.79 16.00
CA LYS A 173 -18.03 -11.42 16.43
C LYS A 173 -16.86 -10.49 16.14
N LEU A 174 -16.22 -9.96 17.17
CA LEU A 174 -15.01 -9.16 17.08
C LEU A 174 -13.80 -10.05 16.73
N ALA A 175 -12.98 -9.63 15.77
CA ALA A 175 -11.84 -10.37 15.28
C ALA A 175 -10.60 -9.47 15.10
N ASP A 176 -9.44 -10.12 14.94
CA ASP A 176 -8.14 -9.52 14.59
C ASP A 176 -7.50 -8.63 15.67
N PHE A 177 -6.84 -9.29 16.64
CA PHE A 177 -6.12 -8.68 17.74
C PHE A 177 -4.62 -8.48 17.47
N GLY A 178 -4.17 -8.67 16.22
CA GLY A 178 -2.74 -8.59 15.87
C GLY A 178 -2.08 -7.26 16.25
N LEU A 179 -2.82 -6.14 16.17
CA LEU A 179 -2.37 -4.79 16.54
C LEU A 179 -2.81 -4.35 17.94
N SER A 180 -3.57 -5.18 18.65
CA SER A 180 -4.05 -4.88 20.00
C SER A 180 -2.91 -4.87 21.01
N LYS A 181 -2.98 -4.00 22.01
CA LYS A 181 -1.96 -3.92 23.08
C LYS A 181 -2.57 -3.59 24.42
N ARG A 182 -1.87 -3.98 25.49
CA ARG A 182 -2.13 -3.50 26.86
C ARG A 182 -1.82 -2.00 26.98
N ILE A 183 -2.56 -1.33 27.85
CA ILE A 183 -2.41 0.10 28.14
C ILE A 183 -0.97 0.43 28.58
N GLY A 184 -0.41 1.54 28.06
CA GLY A 184 0.93 2.02 28.41
C GLY A 184 2.09 1.55 27.53
N MET A 185 1.87 0.66 26.55
CA MET A 185 2.90 0.23 25.59
C MET A 185 3.03 1.16 24.38
N SER A 186 4.25 1.61 24.07
CA SER A 186 4.57 2.49 22.94
C SER A 186 4.23 1.89 21.56
N SER A 187 3.95 2.77 20.61
CA SER A 187 3.48 2.43 19.26
C SER A 187 4.48 2.87 18.17
N ASN A 188 4.87 1.94 17.29
CA ASN A 188 5.41 2.26 15.97
C ASN A 188 4.25 2.13 14.97
N LEU A 189 3.41 3.16 14.85
CA LEU A 189 2.29 3.16 13.90
C LEU A 189 2.72 3.87 12.61
N GLN A 190 2.97 3.13 11.53
CA GLN A 190 3.27 3.78 10.25
C GLN A 190 2.85 3.03 8.97
N SER A 191 2.16 1.88 9.03
CA SER A 191 1.99 1.04 7.83
C SER A 191 0.56 0.71 7.34
N GLN A 192 -0.54 1.17 7.95
CA GLN A 192 -1.89 0.65 7.57
C GLN A 192 -3.06 1.64 7.50
N LEU A 193 -2.82 2.95 7.48
CA LEU A 193 -3.91 3.93 7.61
C LEU A 193 -4.84 4.02 6.38
N PHE A 194 -4.33 3.82 5.16
CA PHE A 194 -5.03 4.20 3.92
C PHE A 194 -6.30 3.41 3.58
N GLY A 195 -6.55 2.25 4.17
CA GLY A 195 -7.78 1.47 3.95
C GLY A 195 -8.88 1.69 5.00
N VAL A 196 -8.53 2.37 6.11
CA VAL A 196 -9.37 2.48 7.30
C VAL A 196 -9.41 3.91 7.84
N ILE A 197 -8.94 4.90 7.07
CA ILE A 197 -8.81 6.32 7.48
C ILE A 197 -10.02 6.82 8.28
N PRO A 198 -11.29 6.59 7.86
CA PRO A 198 -12.43 7.13 8.57
C PRO A 198 -12.62 6.57 9.98
N TYR A 199 -12.17 5.35 10.24
CA TYR A 199 -12.31 4.66 11.52
C TYR A 199 -11.21 5.03 12.52
N VAL A 200 -10.16 5.70 12.07
CA VAL A 200 -8.98 5.98 12.89
C VAL A 200 -9.13 7.31 13.62
N ASP A 201 -8.75 7.31 14.91
CA ASP A 201 -8.74 8.51 15.76
C ASP A 201 -8.01 9.68 15.08
N PRO A 202 -8.68 10.80 14.79
CA PRO A 202 -8.11 11.89 14.00
C PRO A 202 -6.84 12.48 14.60
N LYS A 203 -6.68 12.43 15.94
CA LYS A 203 -5.47 12.95 16.61
C LYS A 203 -4.19 12.25 16.16
N ILE A 204 -4.26 11.04 15.60
CA ILE A 204 -3.06 10.38 15.09
C ILE A 204 -2.43 11.09 13.89
N PHE A 205 -3.22 11.88 13.15
CA PHE A 205 -2.76 12.63 11.99
C PHE A 205 -2.04 13.94 12.37
N ASN A 206 -2.12 14.38 13.65
CA ASN A 206 -1.49 15.61 14.13
C ASN A 206 0.00 15.41 14.48
N ARG A 207 0.84 15.10 13.48
CA ARG A 207 2.30 15.04 13.64
C ARG A 207 2.93 16.39 13.35
N ARG A 208 3.25 17.17 14.39
CA ARG A 208 4.12 18.35 14.25
C ARG A 208 5.58 17.95 14.45
N ARG A 209 6.44 18.23 13.47
CA ARG A 209 7.91 18.22 13.66
C ARG A 209 8.29 19.57 14.28
N SER A 210 8.71 19.60 15.54
CA SER A 210 9.40 20.77 16.11
C SER A 210 10.84 20.78 15.62
N SER A 211 11.33 21.95 15.21
CA SER A 211 12.71 22.19 14.74
C SER A 211 13.72 22.41 15.87
N SER A 212 13.42 21.94 17.07
CA SER A 212 14.28 22.00 18.25
C SER A 212 14.15 20.70 19.04
N ASP A 213 15.27 20.08 19.39
CA ASP A 213 15.44 18.77 20.02
C ASP A 213 14.75 18.60 21.41
N GLN A 214 13.43 18.76 21.48
CA GLN A 214 12.62 18.36 22.62
C GLN A 214 11.46 17.50 22.13
N ALA A 215 11.45 16.27 22.64
CA ALA A 215 10.57 15.14 22.36
C ALA A 215 9.26 15.49 21.63
N THR A 216 9.13 15.00 20.39
CA THR A 216 7.85 14.94 19.66
C THR A 216 6.83 14.24 20.55
N GLN A 217 5.81 14.97 21.02
CA GLN A 217 4.72 14.37 21.80
C GLN A 217 3.81 13.61 20.82
N ILE A 218 4.16 12.35 20.55
CA ILE A 218 3.41 11.47 19.65
C ILE A 218 2.14 11.03 20.37
N TYR A 219 0.97 11.37 19.81
CA TYR A 219 -0.31 10.85 20.29
C TYR A 219 -0.31 9.32 20.19
N SER A 220 -0.53 8.63 21.32
CA SER A 220 -0.62 7.18 21.40
C SER A 220 -2.07 6.75 21.45
N LEU A 221 -2.46 5.81 20.59
CA LEU A 221 -3.81 5.26 20.58
C LEU A 221 -4.13 4.63 21.95
N ASN A 222 -5.32 4.94 22.45
CA ASN A 222 -5.82 4.53 23.76
C ASN A 222 -7.30 4.07 23.64
N GLU A 223 -7.95 3.78 24.76
CA GLU A 223 -9.36 3.36 24.76
C GLU A 223 -10.28 4.34 24.04
N LYS A 224 -10.04 5.65 24.15
CA LYS A 224 -10.81 6.69 23.46
C LYS A 224 -10.65 6.64 21.94
N SER A 225 -9.54 6.09 21.45
CA SER A 225 -9.37 5.81 20.03
C SER A 225 -10.30 4.71 19.56
N ASP A 226 -10.48 3.64 20.35
CA ASP A 226 -11.48 2.60 20.03
C ASP A 226 -12.91 3.16 20.09
N ILE A 227 -13.20 4.07 21.03
CA ILE A 227 -14.52 4.75 21.10
C ILE A 227 -14.81 5.54 19.82
N TYR A 228 -13.82 6.23 19.25
CA TYR A 228 -13.97 6.92 17.98
C TYR A 228 -14.35 5.94 16.86
N SER A 229 -13.63 4.82 16.74
CA SER A 229 -13.91 3.79 15.75
C SER A 229 -15.30 3.16 15.93
N ILE A 230 -15.74 2.96 17.18
CA ILE A 230 -17.11 2.51 17.50
C ILE A 230 -18.14 3.51 16.97
N GLY A 231 -17.95 4.81 17.17
CA GLY A 231 -18.85 5.83 16.62
C GLY A 231 -19.02 5.68 15.11
N VAL A 232 -17.91 5.55 14.39
CA VAL A 232 -17.91 5.36 12.93
C VAL A 232 -18.58 4.04 12.52
N LEU A 233 -18.37 2.95 13.27
CA LEU A 233 -19.01 1.65 13.04
C LEU A 233 -20.52 1.68 13.28
N LEU A 234 -20.99 2.36 14.32
CA LEU A 234 -22.42 2.55 14.58
C LEU A 234 -23.06 3.38 13.47
N TRP A 235 -22.38 4.41 12.98
CA TRP A 235 -22.82 5.15 11.81
C TRP A 235 -22.91 4.24 10.57
N GLU A 236 -21.92 3.39 10.31
CA GLU A 236 -21.95 2.44 9.20
C GLU A 236 -23.09 1.41 9.34
N ILE A 237 -23.37 0.91 10.55
CA ILE A 237 -24.54 0.05 10.82
C ILE A 237 -25.85 0.79 10.53
N SER A 238 -25.92 2.10 10.78
CA SER A 238 -27.09 2.92 10.47
C SER A 238 -27.27 3.17 8.97
N ASN A 239 -26.16 3.30 8.22
CA ASN A 239 -26.15 3.70 6.82
C ASN A 239 -26.12 2.51 5.83
N GLY A 240 -25.52 1.39 6.23
CA GLY A 240 -25.34 0.21 5.39
C GLY A 240 -24.21 0.31 4.37
N GLN A 241 -23.52 1.45 4.29
CA GLN A 241 -22.37 1.69 3.42
C GLN A 241 -21.16 2.18 4.23
N PRO A 242 -19.93 1.93 3.75
CA PRO A 242 -18.73 2.45 4.39
C PRO A 242 -18.76 3.99 4.53
N PRO A 243 -18.10 4.56 5.56
CA PRO A 243 -18.00 6.01 5.74
C PRO A 243 -17.22 6.66 4.60
N PHE A 244 -17.66 7.84 4.19
CA PHE A 244 -17.15 8.62 3.06
C PHE A 244 -17.07 7.81 1.77
N TYR A 245 -18.01 6.89 1.57
CA TYR A 245 -18.03 6.02 0.39
C TYR A 245 -18.39 6.82 -0.85
N VAL A 246 -17.46 6.85 -1.81
CA VAL A 246 -17.68 7.29 -3.18
C VAL A 246 -17.29 6.14 -4.10
N GLU A 247 -18.16 5.81 -5.05
CA GLU A 247 -17.92 4.72 -5.99
C GLU A 247 -16.61 4.95 -6.75
N ASP A 248 -15.76 3.92 -6.80
CA ASP A 248 -14.43 3.92 -7.43
C ASP A 248 -13.35 4.87 -6.83
N GLU A 249 -13.59 5.50 -5.67
CA GLU A 249 -12.59 6.28 -4.95
C GLU A 249 -12.00 5.52 -3.74
N GLN A 250 -10.71 5.73 -3.48
CA GLN A 250 -10.04 5.24 -2.27
C GLN A 250 -9.78 6.41 -1.33
N TYR A 251 -9.82 6.13 -0.02
CA TYR A 251 -9.44 7.13 0.97
C TYR A 251 -8.01 7.61 0.75
N ASP A 252 -7.82 8.93 0.73
CA ASP A 252 -6.52 9.55 0.50
C ASP A 252 -6.08 10.40 1.71
N VAL A 253 -4.92 11.03 1.59
CA VAL A 253 -4.40 11.93 2.64
C VAL A 253 -5.29 13.17 2.80
N GLY A 254 -5.99 13.60 1.75
CA GLY A 254 -6.93 14.72 1.78
C GLY A 254 -8.05 14.46 2.78
N LEU A 255 -8.70 13.30 2.66
CA LEU A 255 -9.74 12.89 3.59
C LEU A 255 -9.24 12.80 5.05
N ALA A 256 -8.02 12.31 5.28
CA ALA A 256 -7.44 12.30 6.63
C ALA A 256 -7.26 13.71 7.21
N LEU A 257 -6.86 14.68 6.39
CA LEU A 257 -6.72 16.08 6.79
C LEU A 257 -8.07 16.73 7.05
N GLU A 258 -9.08 16.45 6.23
CA GLU A 258 -10.44 16.96 6.42
C GLU A 258 -11.05 16.40 7.72
N ILE A 259 -10.90 15.10 7.98
CA ILE A 259 -11.36 14.47 9.23
C ILE A 259 -10.64 15.05 10.45
N LEU A 260 -9.33 15.30 10.34
CA LEU A 260 -8.55 16.01 11.36
C LEU A 260 -9.07 17.44 11.60
N GLN A 261 -9.57 18.11 10.55
CA GLN A 261 -10.18 19.45 10.63
C GLN A 261 -11.64 19.44 11.10
N GLY A 262 -12.20 18.26 11.40
CA GLY A 262 -13.55 18.11 11.94
C GLY A 262 -14.59 17.64 10.94
N LEU A 263 -14.20 17.24 9.72
CA LEU A 263 -15.11 16.57 8.80
C LEU A 263 -15.65 15.28 9.46
N ARG A 264 -16.97 15.15 9.48
CA ARG A 264 -17.69 13.96 9.92
C ARG A 264 -18.77 13.65 8.91
N GLU A 265 -19.22 12.41 8.92
CA GLU A 265 -20.38 12.01 8.18
C GLU A 265 -21.65 12.70 8.71
N THR A 266 -22.62 12.87 7.82
CA THR A 266 -23.91 13.47 8.21
C THR A 266 -24.81 12.43 8.86
N VAL A 267 -25.72 12.88 9.73
CA VAL A 267 -26.70 11.99 10.37
C VAL A 267 -27.61 11.38 9.30
N VAL A 268 -27.66 10.04 9.24
CA VAL A 268 -28.43 9.30 8.24
C VAL A 268 -29.94 9.53 8.45
N PRO A 269 -30.68 10.01 7.43
CA PRO A 269 -32.12 10.19 7.53
C PRO A 269 -32.86 8.91 7.95
N GLY A 270 -33.78 9.03 8.91
CA GLY A 270 -34.53 7.88 9.45
C GLY A 270 -33.82 7.11 10.57
N THR A 271 -32.65 7.57 11.02
CA THR A 271 -32.00 7.06 12.23
C THR A 271 -32.70 7.55 13.49
N PRO A 272 -33.01 6.67 14.48
CA PRO A 272 -33.52 7.07 15.78
C PRO A 272 -32.60 8.10 16.44
N GLU A 273 -33.18 9.20 16.91
CA GLU A 273 -32.43 10.35 17.44
C GLU A 273 -31.42 9.95 18.52
N ASN A 274 -31.84 9.09 19.46
CA ASN A 274 -30.97 8.63 20.53
C ASN A 274 -29.83 7.74 20.01
N TYR A 275 -30.04 6.94 18.95
CA TYR A 275 -28.98 6.15 18.34
C TYR A 275 -27.97 7.05 17.61
N ALA A 276 -28.48 8.05 16.86
CA ALA A 276 -27.64 9.04 16.21
C ALA A 276 -26.77 9.80 17.22
N LYS A 277 -27.37 10.22 18.34
CA LYS A 277 -26.67 10.90 19.42
C LYS A 277 -25.48 10.08 19.93
N ILE A 278 -25.67 8.78 20.16
CA ILE A 278 -24.61 7.89 20.66
C ILE A 278 -23.40 7.91 19.71
N TYR A 279 -23.59 7.64 18.42
CA TYR A 279 -22.44 7.62 17.52
C TYR A 279 -21.80 9.00 17.33
N THR A 280 -22.60 10.08 17.41
CA THR A 280 -22.06 11.43 17.30
C THR A 280 -21.21 11.85 18.51
N GLU A 281 -21.54 11.38 19.71
CA GLU A 281 -20.71 11.61 20.90
C GLU A 281 -19.43 10.74 20.86
N CYS A 282 -19.51 9.53 20.29
CA CYS A 282 -18.37 8.63 20.17
C CYS A 282 -17.26 9.17 19.25
N TRP A 283 -17.59 9.80 18.12
CA TRP A 283 -16.61 10.26 17.12
C TRP A 283 -16.15 11.72 17.29
N ASP A 284 -16.29 12.29 18.50
CA ASP A 284 -15.83 13.65 18.80
C ASP A 284 -14.34 13.81 18.44
N GLY A 285 -13.98 14.99 17.90
CA GLY A 285 -12.59 15.30 17.52
C GLY A 285 -11.64 15.28 18.70
N GLU A 286 -12.12 15.58 19.90
CA GLU A 286 -11.36 15.56 21.13
C GLU A 286 -11.64 14.28 21.95
N PRO A 287 -10.63 13.40 22.14
CA PRO A 287 -10.77 12.14 22.88
C PRO A 287 -11.36 12.27 24.28
N ASP A 288 -11.06 13.37 24.98
CA ASP A 288 -11.53 13.60 26.35
C ASP A 288 -13.03 13.90 26.41
N ASN A 289 -13.62 14.36 25.31
CA ASN A 289 -15.06 14.60 25.20
C ASN A 289 -15.86 13.33 24.89
N ARG A 290 -15.19 12.29 24.37
CA ARG A 290 -15.84 11.03 24.01
C ARG A 290 -16.31 10.30 25.28
N PRO A 291 -17.41 9.52 25.22
CA PRO A 291 -17.87 8.71 26.34
C PRO A 291 -16.88 7.58 26.70
N THR A 292 -17.10 6.90 27.81
CA THR A 292 -16.48 5.59 28.09
C THR A 292 -17.27 4.47 27.41
N ILE A 293 -16.63 3.33 27.17
CA ILE A 293 -17.33 2.18 26.56
C ILE A 293 -18.55 1.73 27.40
N ASN A 294 -18.45 1.81 28.73
CA ASN A 294 -19.54 1.44 29.63
C ASN A 294 -20.75 2.38 29.51
N GLN A 295 -20.53 3.67 29.25
CA GLN A 295 -21.61 4.61 28.94
C GLN A 295 -22.29 4.24 27.61
N VAL A 296 -21.51 3.94 26.57
CA VAL A 296 -22.04 3.53 25.26
C VAL A 296 -22.89 2.25 25.37
N VAL A 297 -22.39 1.22 26.07
CA VAL A 297 -23.13 -0.03 26.35
C VAL A 297 -24.44 0.27 27.08
N THR A 298 -24.40 1.13 28.11
CA THR A 298 -25.59 1.51 28.89
C THR A 298 -26.63 2.20 28.02
N TRP A 299 -26.20 3.14 27.16
CA TRP A 299 -27.11 3.87 26.28
C TRP A 299 -27.74 2.99 25.22
N LEU A 300 -26.96 2.11 24.59
CA LEU A 300 -27.47 1.15 23.60
C LEU A 300 -28.45 0.16 24.23
N ASN A 301 -28.15 -0.36 25.43
CA ASN A 301 -29.06 -1.24 26.16
C ASN A 301 -30.39 -0.53 26.48
N ALA A 302 -30.35 0.74 26.85
CA ALA A 302 -31.54 1.53 27.11
C ALA A 302 -32.40 1.76 25.86
N LEU A 303 -31.82 1.72 24.66
CA LEU A 303 -32.60 1.75 23.40
C LEU A 303 -33.37 0.44 23.22
N ILE A 304 -32.69 -0.69 23.41
CA ILE A 304 -33.27 -2.03 23.24
C ILE A 304 -34.44 -2.23 24.22
N ILE A 305 -34.22 -1.95 25.51
CA ILE A 305 -35.25 -2.11 26.55
C ILE A 305 -36.46 -1.19 26.30
N LYS A 306 -36.25 0.04 25.82
CA LYS A 306 -37.36 0.96 25.51
C LYS A 306 -38.21 0.44 24.35
N THR A 307 -37.60 -0.17 23.34
CA THR A 307 -38.35 -0.78 22.24
C THR A 307 -39.19 -1.97 22.74
N ASP A 308 -38.62 -2.82 23.60
CA ASP A 308 -39.34 -3.96 24.19
C ASP A 308 -40.57 -3.52 25.01
N VAL A 309 -40.41 -2.49 25.86
CA VAL A 309 -41.53 -1.93 26.66
C VAL A 309 -42.61 -1.29 25.78
N ILE A 310 -42.25 -0.70 24.64
CA ILE A 310 -43.24 -0.14 23.68
C ILE A 310 -43.97 -1.27 22.95
N ILE A 311 -43.28 -2.35 22.57
CA ILE A 311 -43.87 -3.53 21.92
C ILE A 311 -44.82 -4.26 22.88
N GLU A 312 -44.42 -4.46 24.14
CA GLU A 312 -45.29 -5.04 25.17
C GLU A 312 -46.54 -4.16 25.41
N ASN A 313 -46.38 -2.83 25.51
CA ASN A 313 -47.53 -1.92 25.67
C ASN A 313 -48.44 -1.84 24.43
N HIS A 314 -47.91 -2.06 23.22
CA HIS A 314 -48.71 -2.15 22.00
C HIS A 314 -49.41 -3.52 21.82
N GLN A 315 -48.86 -4.60 22.39
CA GLN A 315 -49.52 -5.91 22.43
C GLN A 315 -50.62 -6.02 23.51
N VAL A 316 -50.61 -5.14 24.52
CA VAL A 316 -51.63 -5.07 25.59
C VAL A 316 -53.02 -4.59 25.10
N LYS A 317 -53.19 -4.26 23.81
CA LYS A 317 -54.52 -3.98 23.23
C LYS A 317 -55.22 -5.17 22.56
N ASN A 318 -54.64 -6.37 22.56
CA ASN A 318 -55.36 -7.59 22.16
C ASN A 318 -54.69 -8.84 22.73
N LYS A 319 -55.05 -9.23 23.96
CA LYS A 319 -55.24 -10.61 24.45
C LYS A 319 -55.47 -10.62 25.96
N GLN A 320 -56.73 -10.45 26.37
CA GLN A 320 -57.24 -11.27 27.47
C GLN A 320 -57.32 -12.69 26.91
N GLU A 321 -56.32 -13.52 27.22
CA GLU A 321 -56.31 -15.01 27.13
C GLU A 321 -54.85 -15.49 27.00
N LEU A 322 -54.04 -15.31 28.04
CA LEU A 322 -52.81 -16.11 28.25
C LEU A 322 -52.31 -16.05 29.71
N ASN A 323 -53.21 -16.00 30.69
CA ASN A 323 -52.82 -15.96 32.12
C ASN A 323 -52.96 -17.30 32.85
N GLU A 324 -52.99 -18.44 32.16
CA GLU A 324 -53.11 -19.76 32.80
C GLU A 324 -51.98 -20.77 32.50
N ALA A 325 -50.89 -20.37 31.84
CA ALA A 325 -49.85 -21.33 31.42
C ALA A 325 -48.45 -21.17 32.06
N ILE A 326 -48.24 -20.29 33.06
CA ILE A 326 -46.91 -20.09 33.68
C ILE A 326 -46.81 -20.61 35.12
N SER A 327 -47.87 -21.19 35.68
CA SER A 327 -47.84 -21.73 37.06
C SER A 327 -47.30 -23.16 37.20
N LEU A 328 -46.67 -23.76 36.18
CA LEU A 328 -46.16 -25.15 36.25
C LEU A 328 -44.82 -25.34 35.52
N SER A 329 -43.76 -24.72 36.02
CA SER A 329 -42.38 -25.25 35.89
C SER A 329 -41.43 -24.64 36.93
N ALA A 330 -41.91 -24.43 38.16
CA ALA A 330 -41.05 -24.40 39.32
C ALA A 330 -40.82 -25.85 39.77
N ASN A 331 -39.63 -26.38 39.55
CA ASN A 331 -38.90 -27.33 40.41
C ASN A 331 -37.75 -27.96 39.60
N ASN A 332 -36.57 -27.36 39.73
CA ASN A 332 -35.27 -28.04 39.93
C ASN A 332 -34.21 -26.96 40.21
N SER A 333 -34.14 -26.55 41.47
CA SER A 333 -33.03 -25.87 42.14
C SER A 333 -31.89 -26.88 42.37
N GLU A 334 -30.59 -26.60 42.18
CA GLU A 334 -29.67 -25.70 42.91
C GLU A 334 -28.25 -25.74 42.27
N PRO A 335 -27.26 -24.91 42.67
CA PRO A 335 -27.38 -23.59 43.30
C PRO A 335 -26.48 -22.51 42.65
N ARG A 336 -27.02 -21.29 42.57
CA ARG A 336 -26.33 -20.04 42.22
C ARG A 336 -25.56 -19.41 43.41
N GLY A 337 -25.13 -20.24 44.38
CA GLY A 337 -24.62 -19.80 45.67
C GLY A 337 -23.09 -19.72 45.80
N GLU A 338 -22.33 -20.40 44.95
CA GLU A 338 -20.86 -20.53 45.13
C GLU A 338 -20.05 -19.38 44.50
N LEU A 339 -20.60 -18.67 43.51
CA LEU A 339 -19.85 -17.62 42.79
C LEU A 339 -19.66 -16.33 43.62
N SER A 340 -20.62 -16.01 44.51
CA SER A 340 -20.57 -14.77 45.30
C SER A 340 -19.58 -14.87 46.47
N GLN A 341 -19.19 -16.08 46.88
CA GLN A 341 -18.24 -16.31 47.97
C GLN A 341 -16.80 -16.49 47.45
N LEU A 342 -16.63 -16.82 46.17
CA LEU A 342 -15.32 -16.83 45.49
C LEU A 342 -14.80 -15.41 45.25
N MET A 343 -15.69 -14.46 44.88
CA MET A 343 -15.32 -13.07 44.62
C MET A 343 -14.87 -12.31 45.88
N GLN A 344 -15.41 -12.62 47.07
CA GLN A 344 -14.98 -11.98 48.32
C GLN A 344 -13.62 -12.49 48.83
N ASN A 345 -13.10 -13.60 48.31
CA ASN A 345 -11.80 -14.14 48.70
C ASN A 345 -10.64 -13.61 47.82
N PHE A 346 -10.91 -13.05 46.64
CA PHE A 346 -9.88 -12.50 45.75
C PHE A 346 -9.35 -11.12 46.18
N GLU A 347 -10.11 -10.35 46.98
CA GLU A 347 -9.62 -9.06 47.52
C GLU A 347 -8.58 -9.21 48.66
N LYS A 348 -8.35 -10.43 49.17
CA LYS A 348 -7.43 -10.69 50.29
C LYS A 348 -6.05 -11.24 49.90
N MET A 349 -5.72 -11.37 48.62
CA MET A 349 -4.38 -11.75 48.15
C MET A 349 -3.69 -10.63 47.37
N LYS A 350 -3.42 -9.51 48.05
CA LYS A 350 -2.32 -8.61 47.70
C LYS A 350 -1.13 -8.92 48.61
N ILE A 351 -0.21 -9.78 48.17
CA ILE A 351 1.16 -9.83 48.71
C ILE A 351 2.17 -10.08 47.57
N ASP A 352 3.08 -9.11 47.44
CA ASP A 352 4.45 -9.11 46.92
C ASP A 352 4.82 -9.72 45.56
N THR A 353 4.94 -8.83 44.57
CA THR A 353 5.99 -8.90 43.54
C THR A 353 6.65 -7.52 43.39
N LYS A 354 7.37 -7.11 44.44
CA LYS A 354 8.56 -6.26 44.28
C LYS A 354 9.75 -7.16 43.95
N LYS A 355 10.57 -6.69 43.00
CA LYS A 355 11.83 -7.26 42.49
C LYS A 355 11.69 -8.32 41.39
N ILE A 356 11.70 -7.86 40.15
CA ILE A 356 12.79 -8.20 39.22
C ILE A 356 13.23 -6.88 38.57
N ASP A 357 14.53 -6.63 38.65
CA ASP A 357 15.18 -5.35 38.40
C ASP A 357 15.10 -4.87 36.96
N SER A 358 15.13 -3.54 36.87
CA SER A 358 15.54 -2.72 35.74
C SER A 358 16.69 -3.33 34.93
N PHE A 359 16.46 -3.57 33.64
CA PHE A 359 17.53 -3.48 32.65
C PHE A 359 17.41 -2.13 31.95
N GLU A 360 18.30 -1.22 32.33
CA GLU A 360 18.70 -0.09 31.51
C GLU A 360 19.11 -0.61 30.12
N ILE A 361 18.33 -0.30 29.09
CA ILE A 361 18.85 -0.29 27.73
C ILE A 361 19.30 1.15 27.49
N SER A 362 20.61 1.31 27.58
CA SER A 362 21.32 2.51 27.15
C SER A 362 20.90 2.91 25.75
N GLU A 363 20.70 4.22 25.57
CA GLU A 363 20.59 4.86 24.28
C GLU A 363 21.74 4.45 23.37
N ASN A 364 21.43 3.65 22.36
CA ASN A 364 22.18 3.65 21.12
C ASN A 364 21.15 3.84 20.00
N LEU A 365 21.00 5.09 19.55
CA LEU A 365 20.35 5.40 18.28
C LEU A 365 21.09 4.65 17.16
N SER A 366 20.59 3.48 16.79
CA SER A 366 20.88 2.89 15.49
C SER A 366 19.68 3.18 14.57
N THR A 367 19.93 3.88 13.46
CA THR A 367 18.92 4.23 12.47
C THR A 367 18.29 2.96 11.89
N GLU A 368 17.06 2.63 12.30
CA GLU A 368 16.30 1.53 11.73
C GLU A 368 16.02 1.83 10.25
N LYS A 369 16.38 0.90 9.34
CA LYS A 369 16.25 1.10 7.88
C LYS A 369 14.76 1.02 7.49
N ASP A 370 14.12 2.16 7.24
CA ASP A 370 12.75 2.19 6.71
C ASP A 370 12.74 1.87 5.20
N PHE A 371 12.61 0.59 4.86
CA PHE A 371 12.55 0.13 3.49
C PHE A 371 11.34 0.66 2.71
N ASN A 372 10.22 1.01 3.36
CA ASN A 372 9.07 1.58 2.64
C ASN A 372 9.43 2.96 2.08
N MET A 373 10.09 3.78 2.91
CA MET A 373 10.61 5.08 2.49
C MET A 373 11.64 4.93 1.37
N ILE A 374 12.61 4.02 1.53
CA ILE A 374 13.63 3.73 0.50
C ILE A 374 12.97 3.32 -0.83
N VAL A 375 11.99 2.42 -0.79
CA VAL A 375 11.27 1.96 -1.99
C VAL A 375 10.48 3.10 -2.64
N GLY A 376 9.85 3.98 -1.86
CA GLY A 376 9.19 5.19 -2.36
C GLY A 376 10.17 6.13 -3.06
N GLU A 377 11.29 6.46 -2.41
CA GLU A 377 12.33 7.33 -2.96
C GLU A 377 12.94 6.77 -4.25
N ILE A 378 13.14 5.45 -4.30
CA ILE A 378 13.59 4.74 -5.50
C ILE A 378 12.58 4.87 -6.64
N ASN A 379 11.28 4.69 -6.37
CA ASN A 379 10.23 4.83 -7.37
C ASN A 379 10.22 6.26 -7.94
N ASP A 380 10.26 7.27 -7.08
CA ASP A 380 10.33 8.67 -7.46
C ASP A 380 11.57 8.98 -8.29
N TYR A 381 12.72 8.39 -7.92
CA TYR A 381 13.96 8.56 -8.66
C TYR A 381 13.89 7.91 -10.04
N ILE A 382 13.37 6.68 -10.16
CA ILE A 382 13.14 6.01 -11.45
C ILE A 382 12.20 6.84 -12.32
N TYR A 383 11.12 7.39 -11.76
CA TYR A 383 10.20 8.27 -12.49
C TYR A 383 10.90 9.54 -12.99
N LYS A 384 11.69 10.20 -12.13
CA LYS A 384 12.51 11.36 -12.51
C LYS A 384 13.49 11.04 -13.64
N LEU A 385 14.10 9.85 -13.63
CA LEU A 385 15.00 9.42 -14.70
C LEU A 385 14.25 9.17 -16.02
N LYS A 386 13.08 8.53 -15.98
CA LYS A 386 12.25 8.31 -17.18
C LYS A 386 11.85 9.63 -17.82
N ASN A 387 11.51 10.64 -17.01
CA ASN A 387 11.24 12.01 -17.48
C ASN A 387 12.47 12.72 -18.06
N LYS A 388 13.69 12.42 -17.59
CA LYS A 388 14.94 13.04 -18.08
C LYS A 388 15.53 12.37 -19.33
N GLY A 389 15.08 11.18 -19.71
CA GLY A 389 15.57 10.47 -20.90
C GLY A 389 17.05 10.05 -20.87
N ASN A 390 17.74 10.29 -19.75
CA ASN A 390 19.09 9.80 -19.49
C ASN A 390 18.99 8.56 -18.60
N TYR A 391 18.67 7.43 -19.23
CA TYR A 391 18.59 6.15 -18.54
C TYR A 391 19.97 5.50 -18.48
N ASN A 392 20.68 5.65 -17.35
CA ASN A 392 21.91 4.92 -17.09
C ASN A 392 21.72 4.00 -15.88
N ILE A 393 21.68 2.69 -16.14
CA ILE A 393 21.56 1.64 -15.12
C ILE A 393 22.66 1.80 -14.05
N SER A 394 23.88 2.17 -14.44
CA SER A 394 24.99 2.38 -13.49
C SER A 394 24.84 3.62 -12.61
N GLU A 395 24.06 4.63 -13.02
CA GLU A 395 23.74 5.78 -12.15
C GLU A 395 22.68 5.40 -11.12
N LEU A 396 21.74 4.53 -11.52
CA LEU A 396 20.75 3.94 -10.64
C LEU A 396 21.38 3.07 -9.55
N GLU A 397 22.36 2.22 -9.92
CA GLU A 397 23.12 1.40 -8.96
C GLU A 397 23.87 2.26 -7.93
N LYS A 398 24.47 3.37 -8.35
CA LYS A 398 25.12 4.32 -7.43
C LYS A 398 24.10 4.97 -6.51
N HIS A 399 22.92 5.32 -7.02
CA HIS A 399 21.86 5.90 -6.22
C HIS A 399 21.35 4.90 -5.16
N PHE A 400 21.25 3.61 -5.49
CA PHE A 400 20.92 2.57 -4.52
C PHE A 400 21.95 2.43 -3.40
N ASN A 401 23.24 2.68 -3.69
CA ASN A 401 24.29 2.63 -2.68
C ASN A 401 24.31 3.85 -1.73
N ASN A 402 23.49 4.88 -1.98
CA ASN A 402 23.36 6.02 -1.07
C ASN A 402 22.45 5.72 0.12
N TYR A 403 21.67 4.65 0.05
CA TYR A 403 20.87 4.20 1.18
C TYR A 403 21.74 3.36 2.11
N ASN A 404 21.45 3.38 3.41
CA ASN A 404 22.08 2.48 4.38
C ASN A 404 21.68 1.00 4.17
N ALA A 405 21.13 0.62 3.01
CA ALA A 405 20.72 -0.73 2.63
C ALA A 405 21.37 -1.14 1.31
N SER A 406 21.89 -2.37 1.25
CA SER A 406 22.37 -2.99 0.02
C SER A 406 21.21 -3.34 -0.92
N LEU A 407 21.47 -3.42 -2.23
CA LEU A 407 20.49 -3.92 -3.20
C LEU A 407 19.95 -5.30 -2.82
N GLN A 408 20.79 -6.19 -2.26
CA GLN A 408 20.38 -7.52 -1.81
C GLN A 408 19.37 -7.43 -0.66
N GLU A 409 19.59 -6.56 0.32
CA GLU A 409 18.65 -6.33 1.42
C GLU A 409 17.32 -5.76 0.91
N ILE A 410 17.37 -4.77 0.00
CA ILE A 410 16.16 -4.21 -0.63
C ILE A 410 15.42 -5.30 -1.42
N TYR A 411 16.12 -6.12 -2.21
CA TYR A 411 15.52 -7.19 -2.99
C TYR A 411 14.87 -8.27 -2.11
N ASN A 412 15.57 -8.70 -1.05
CA ASN A 412 15.02 -9.66 -0.08
C ASN A 412 13.79 -9.09 0.62
N TRP A 413 13.80 -7.79 0.95
CA TRP A 413 12.63 -7.11 1.47
C TRP A 413 11.49 -7.09 0.45
N LEU A 414 11.75 -6.75 -0.82
CA LEU A 414 10.75 -6.70 -1.88
C LEU A 414 10.10 -8.07 -2.15
N LEU A 415 10.86 -9.17 -2.11
CA LEU A 415 10.32 -10.52 -2.24
C LEU A 415 9.22 -10.78 -1.20
N ASN A 416 9.42 -10.27 0.01
CA ASN A 416 8.58 -10.50 1.18
C ASN A 416 7.58 -9.35 1.45
N ASN A 417 7.53 -8.28 0.64
CA ASN A 417 6.72 -7.09 0.94
C ASN A 417 5.99 -6.56 -0.31
N GLN A 418 5.31 -7.42 -1.05
CA GLN A 418 4.57 -7.10 -2.28
C GLN A 418 3.15 -6.53 -2.02
N ILE A 419 3.01 -5.71 -0.97
CA ILE A 419 1.71 -5.18 -0.53
C ILE A 419 1.38 -3.88 -1.30
N SER A 420 2.32 -2.93 -1.33
CA SER A 420 2.13 -1.67 -2.05
C SER A 420 2.39 -1.83 -3.54
N SER A 421 1.77 -0.98 -4.36
CA SER A 421 1.99 -1.01 -5.80
C SER A 421 3.43 -0.60 -6.16
N ASN A 422 4.06 0.27 -5.37
CA ASN A 422 5.48 0.66 -5.46
C ASN A 422 6.44 -0.52 -5.26
N SER A 423 6.18 -1.38 -4.26
CA SER A 423 7.04 -2.53 -3.98
C SER A 423 6.85 -3.65 -5.01
N ILE A 424 5.61 -3.91 -5.44
CA ILE A 424 5.33 -4.85 -6.53
C ILE A 424 6.03 -4.40 -7.82
N TYR A 425 5.90 -3.11 -8.17
CA TYR A 425 6.58 -2.55 -9.34
C TYR A 425 8.08 -2.68 -9.22
N LEU A 426 8.67 -2.30 -8.08
CA LEU A 426 10.12 -2.30 -7.92
C LEU A 426 10.69 -3.72 -7.97
N LEU A 427 9.97 -4.70 -7.42
CA LEU A 427 10.34 -6.10 -7.60
C LEU A 427 10.30 -6.51 -9.08
N GLY A 428 9.25 -6.10 -9.81
CA GLY A 428 9.15 -6.29 -11.25
C GLY A 428 10.34 -5.67 -12.00
N TYR A 429 10.73 -4.47 -11.60
CA TYR A 429 11.85 -3.72 -12.15
C TYR A 429 13.20 -4.41 -11.90
N PHE A 430 13.41 -4.97 -10.71
CA PHE A 430 14.59 -5.79 -10.39
C PHE A 430 14.67 -7.02 -11.30
N ASN A 431 13.55 -7.70 -11.52
CA ASN A 431 13.50 -8.85 -12.43
C ASN A 431 13.68 -8.42 -13.90
N TYR A 432 13.21 -7.24 -14.30
CA TYR A 432 13.31 -6.75 -15.68
C TYR A 432 14.75 -6.41 -16.07
N TYR A 433 15.51 -5.79 -15.16
CA TYR A 433 16.92 -5.41 -15.40
C TYR A 433 17.94 -6.42 -14.89
N GLY A 434 17.51 -7.42 -14.10
CA GLY A 434 18.41 -8.41 -13.51
C GLY A 434 19.23 -7.84 -12.34
N PHE A 435 18.63 -6.97 -11.52
CA PHE A 435 19.25 -6.54 -10.26
C PHE A 435 19.18 -7.68 -9.24
N VAL A 436 20.30 -8.01 -8.61
CA VAL A 436 20.47 -9.06 -7.59
C VAL A 436 20.27 -10.50 -8.12
N THR A 437 19.32 -10.70 -9.02
CA THR A 437 19.02 -11.98 -9.69
C THR A 437 19.15 -11.86 -11.20
N ASN A 438 19.21 -13.00 -11.90
CA ASN A 438 19.19 -13.00 -13.36
C ASN A 438 17.91 -12.35 -13.92
N GLN A 439 18.04 -11.68 -15.07
CA GLN A 439 16.92 -11.08 -15.78
C GLN A 439 15.81 -12.11 -16.03
N ASN A 440 14.58 -11.78 -15.64
CA ASN A 440 13.39 -12.60 -15.82
C ASN A 440 12.20 -11.73 -16.27
N ASN A 441 12.11 -11.50 -17.58
CA ASN A 441 11.10 -10.64 -18.17
C ASN A 441 9.66 -11.16 -17.97
N LYS A 442 9.46 -12.49 -17.89
CA LYS A 442 8.11 -13.07 -17.67
C LYS A 442 7.61 -12.78 -16.26
N LYS A 443 8.48 -12.96 -15.25
CA LYS A 443 8.16 -12.60 -13.87
C LYS A 443 7.97 -11.09 -13.71
N ALA A 444 8.83 -10.29 -14.33
CA ALA A 444 8.70 -8.83 -14.34
C ALA A 444 7.36 -8.37 -14.93
N PHE A 445 6.97 -8.90 -16.09
CA PHE A 445 5.70 -8.57 -16.74
C PHE A 445 4.49 -8.85 -15.84
N ASN A 446 4.44 -10.02 -15.20
CA ASN A 446 3.35 -10.36 -14.28
C ASN A 446 3.29 -9.40 -13.08
N LEU A 447 4.45 -9.02 -12.52
CA LEU A 447 4.53 -8.05 -11.43
C LEU A 447 4.07 -6.66 -11.88
N PHE A 448 4.47 -6.22 -13.08
CA PHE A 448 4.00 -4.95 -13.63
C PHE A 448 2.49 -4.95 -13.86
N ILE A 449 1.90 -6.03 -14.36
CA ILE A 449 0.43 -6.17 -14.48
C ILE A 449 -0.24 -6.06 -13.11
N ASN A 450 0.31 -6.71 -12.07
CA ASN A 450 -0.25 -6.65 -10.73
C ASN A 450 -0.17 -5.25 -10.11
N ALA A 451 0.96 -4.56 -10.26
CA ALA A 451 1.09 -3.17 -9.81
C ALA A 451 0.21 -2.21 -10.64
N SER A 452 0.08 -2.45 -11.94
CA SER A 452 -0.75 -1.68 -12.86
C SER A 452 -2.25 -1.74 -12.52
N LYS A 453 -2.75 -2.92 -12.10
CA LYS A 453 -4.11 -3.10 -11.57
C LYS A 453 -4.37 -2.30 -10.29
N LYS A 454 -3.32 -1.91 -9.56
CA LYS A 454 -3.35 -1.00 -8.42
C LYS A 454 -3.04 0.46 -8.81
N ASN A 455 -3.29 0.82 -10.07
CA ASN A 455 -3.08 2.16 -10.64
C ASN A 455 -1.66 2.73 -10.49
N HIS A 456 -0.62 1.88 -10.47
CA HIS A 456 0.76 2.36 -10.44
C HIS A 456 1.21 2.85 -11.83
N VAL A 457 1.44 4.16 -11.95
CA VAL A 457 1.76 4.85 -13.23
C VAL A 457 2.98 4.22 -13.93
N LEU A 458 4.11 4.07 -13.23
CA LEU A 458 5.29 3.45 -13.82
C LEU A 458 5.02 2.00 -14.24
N ALA A 459 4.21 1.26 -13.49
CA ALA A 459 3.90 -0.12 -13.86
C ALA A 459 3.06 -0.17 -15.14
N GLN A 460 2.08 0.72 -15.29
CA GLN A 460 1.30 0.84 -16.53
C GLN A 460 2.20 1.18 -17.72
N LEU A 461 3.16 2.11 -17.56
CA LEU A 461 4.15 2.42 -18.59
C LEU A 461 5.00 1.19 -18.94
N PHE A 462 5.50 0.46 -17.94
CA PHE A 462 6.32 -0.73 -18.17
C PHE A 462 5.52 -1.91 -18.75
N VAL A 463 4.23 -2.04 -18.46
CA VAL A 463 3.34 -2.98 -19.17
C VAL A 463 3.24 -2.59 -20.65
N GLY A 464 3.08 -1.30 -20.94
CA GLY A 464 3.12 -0.77 -22.31
C GLY A 464 4.43 -1.10 -23.02
N ASP A 465 5.57 -0.92 -22.35
CA ASP A 465 6.91 -1.27 -22.85
C ASP A 465 7.02 -2.78 -23.12
N CYS A 466 6.55 -3.62 -22.19
CA CYS A 466 6.55 -5.08 -22.33
C CYS A 466 5.76 -5.53 -23.56
N TYR A 467 4.58 -4.95 -23.81
CA TYR A 467 3.81 -5.23 -25.03
C TYR A 467 4.47 -4.67 -26.29
N PHE A 468 5.13 -3.51 -26.21
CA PHE A 468 5.82 -2.91 -27.35
C PHE A 468 6.99 -3.77 -27.83
N TYR A 469 7.81 -4.25 -26.90
CA TYR A 469 9.02 -5.02 -27.20
C TYR A 469 8.82 -6.54 -27.18
N GLY A 470 7.72 -7.04 -26.60
CA GLY A 470 7.52 -8.47 -26.35
C GLY A 470 8.34 -9.02 -25.17
N TYR A 471 8.56 -8.21 -24.14
CA TYR A 471 9.31 -8.62 -22.96
C TYR A 471 8.40 -9.31 -21.94
N GLY A 472 8.60 -10.62 -21.78
CA GLY A 472 7.80 -11.44 -20.85
C GLY A 472 6.40 -11.77 -21.33
N THR A 473 6.02 -11.27 -22.50
CA THR A 473 4.73 -11.45 -23.17
C THR A 473 4.93 -11.41 -24.69
N LEU A 474 3.89 -11.75 -25.47
CA LEU A 474 3.93 -11.56 -26.92
C LEU A 474 3.85 -10.07 -27.26
N LYS A 475 4.62 -9.65 -28.26
CA LYS A 475 4.56 -8.29 -28.79
C LYS A 475 3.14 -7.96 -29.25
N ASN A 476 2.57 -6.87 -28.76
CA ASN A 476 1.23 -6.39 -29.11
C ASN A 476 1.20 -4.86 -29.09
N GLU A 477 1.33 -4.25 -30.26
CA GLU A 477 1.41 -2.79 -30.38
C GLU A 477 0.09 -2.10 -30.01
N ASN A 478 -1.06 -2.74 -30.24
CA ASN A 478 -2.37 -2.18 -29.87
C ASN A 478 -2.53 -2.09 -28.35
N LEU A 479 -2.18 -3.16 -27.61
CA LEU A 479 -2.22 -3.13 -26.14
C LEU A 479 -1.20 -2.15 -25.58
N SER A 480 0.00 -2.08 -26.16
CA SER A 480 0.99 -1.07 -25.80
C SER A 480 0.42 0.35 -25.91
N PHE A 481 -0.22 0.66 -27.04
CA PHE A 481 -0.88 1.95 -27.25
C PHE A 481 -1.97 2.23 -26.22
N GLU A 482 -2.85 1.28 -25.92
CA GLU A 482 -3.92 1.48 -24.93
C GLU A 482 -3.38 1.75 -23.51
N TYR A 483 -2.31 1.08 -23.09
CA TYR A 483 -1.66 1.37 -21.80
C TYR A 483 -1.03 2.76 -21.76
N TYR A 484 -0.30 3.17 -22.80
CA TYR A 484 0.25 4.53 -22.87
C TYR A 484 -0.86 5.59 -22.90
N LYS A 485 -1.99 5.29 -23.55
CA LYS A 485 -3.12 6.20 -23.68
C LYS A 485 -3.81 6.39 -22.33
N LYS A 486 -3.97 5.31 -21.56
CA LYS A 486 -4.47 5.39 -20.18
C LYS A 486 -3.63 6.36 -19.36
N VAL A 487 -2.31 6.14 -19.32
CA VAL A 487 -1.37 6.99 -18.56
C VAL A 487 -1.38 8.44 -19.07
N ALA A 488 -1.40 8.66 -20.39
CA ALA A 488 -1.45 9.99 -20.99
C ALA A 488 -2.70 10.80 -20.60
N ASN A 489 -3.84 10.10 -20.42
CA ASN A 489 -5.12 10.70 -20.03
C ASN A 489 -5.15 11.10 -18.55
N GLU A 490 -4.34 10.47 -17.70
CA GLU A 490 -4.09 10.86 -16.30
C GLU A 490 -3.12 12.06 -16.18
N ASN A 491 -2.91 12.78 -17.29
CA ASN A 491 -2.04 13.95 -17.41
C ASN A 491 -0.53 13.68 -17.17
N ASP A 492 -0.09 12.42 -17.24
CA ASP A 492 1.30 12.04 -17.09
C ASP A 492 2.14 12.41 -18.33
N ALA A 493 3.27 13.09 -18.11
CA ALA A 493 4.09 13.63 -19.21
C ALA A 493 4.84 12.53 -20.00
N VAL A 494 5.18 11.40 -19.36
CA VAL A 494 5.83 10.26 -20.03
C VAL A 494 4.80 9.54 -20.90
N GLY A 495 3.61 9.26 -20.39
CA GLY A 495 2.53 8.65 -21.17
C GLY A 495 2.16 9.49 -22.39
N GLN A 496 2.08 10.82 -22.23
CA GLN A 496 1.84 11.75 -23.34
C GLN A 496 2.95 11.71 -24.39
N LEU A 497 4.23 11.65 -23.97
CA LEU A 497 5.36 11.45 -24.86
C LEU A 497 5.22 10.15 -25.66
N GLU A 498 4.93 9.03 -24.99
CA GLU A 498 4.81 7.71 -25.64
C GLU A 498 3.65 7.67 -26.65
N ILE A 499 2.52 8.30 -26.33
CA ILE A 499 1.40 8.42 -27.28
C ILE A 499 1.75 9.30 -28.48
N GLY A 500 2.45 10.41 -28.25
CA GLY A 500 2.99 11.24 -29.34
C GLY A 500 3.86 10.42 -30.29
N TYR A 501 4.73 9.58 -29.72
CA TYR A 501 5.59 8.68 -30.48
C TYR A 501 4.81 7.61 -31.24
N SER A 502 3.82 6.98 -30.61
CA SER A 502 2.95 6.01 -31.26
C SER A 502 2.19 6.59 -32.46
N PHE A 503 1.68 7.82 -32.36
CA PHE A 503 1.06 8.50 -33.50
C PHE A 503 2.07 8.89 -34.59
N GLU A 504 3.30 9.27 -34.23
CA GLU A 504 4.34 9.62 -35.20
C GLU A 504 4.76 8.41 -36.04
N LYS A 505 4.89 7.23 -35.40
CA LYS A 505 5.37 6.00 -36.02
C LYS A 505 4.24 5.09 -36.54
N GLY A 506 3.02 5.28 -36.06
CA GLY A 506 1.88 4.39 -36.35
C GLY A 506 1.95 3.06 -35.59
N ILE A 507 2.36 3.11 -34.32
CA ILE A 507 2.50 1.93 -33.45
C ILE A 507 1.17 1.70 -32.74
N GLY A 508 0.51 0.57 -33.00
CA GLY A 508 -0.77 0.22 -32.37
C GLY A 508 -1.97 1.11 -32.75
N ILE A 509 -1.72 2.10 -33.60
CA ILE A 509 -2.70 3.08 -34.08
C ILE A 509 -2.30 3.59 -35.46
N ARG A 510 -3.24 4.08 -36.25
CA ARG A 510 -2.92 4.74 -37.53
C ARG A 510 -2.06 5.97 -37.28
N LYS A 511 -0.97 6.08 -38.05
CA LYS A 511 -0.08 7.24 -38.05
C LYS A 511 -0.84 8.55 -38.27
N ASP A 512 -0.62 9.53 -37.39
CA ASP A 512 -1.21 10.87 -37.45
C ASP A 512 -0.23 11.91 -36.89
N LEU A 513 0.41 12.65 -37.79
CA LEU A 513 1.45 13.62 -37.41
C LEU A 513 0.90 14.84 -36.66
N LYS A 514 -0.38 15.20 -36.86
CA LYS A 514 -1.01 16.31 -36.13
C LYS A 514 -1.28 15.92 -34.68
N LYS A 515 -1.76 14.69 -34.47
CA LYS A 515 -1.93 14.14 -33.10
C LYS A 515 -0.58 13.93 -32.42
N ALA A 516 0.43 13.46 -33.15
CA ALA A 516 1.80 13.36 -32.61
C ALA A 516 2.30 14.72 -32.10
N PHE A 517 2.16 15.78 -32.92
CA PHE A 517 2.49 17.14 -32.53
C PHE A 517 1.73 17.59 -31.28
N TYR A 518 0.41 17.40 -31.25
CA TYR A 518 -0.44 17.76 -30.10
C TYR A 518 0.03 17.12 -28.79
N TRP A 519 0.32 15.81 -28.80
CA TRP A 519 0.76 15.10 -27.60
C TRP A 519 2.19 15.45 -27.19
N TYR A 520 3.10 15.68 -28.13
CA TYR A 520 4.43 16.22 -27.82
C TYR A 520 4.36 17.63 -27.21
N GLU A 521 3.46 18.48 -27.70
CA GLU A 521 3.25 19.81 -27.11
C GLU A 521 2.71 19.71 -25.69
N LYS A 522 1.71 18.85 -25.45
CA LYS A 522 1.17 18.62 -24.11
C LYS A 522 2.23 18.09 -23.14
N ALA A 523 3.01 17.07 -23.54
CA ALA A 523 4.08 16.51 -22.73
C ALA A 523 5.20 17.53 -22.43
N ALA A 524 5.55 18.36 -23.42
CA ALA A 524 6.54 19.43 -23.24
C ALA A 524 6.06 20.50 -22.26
N ASN A 525 4.78 20.89 -22.32
CA ASN A 525 4.18 21.82 -21.37
C ASN A 525 4.13 21.25 -19.94
N ASN A 526 4.02 19.92 -19.80
CA ASN A 526 4.14 19.22 -18.52
C ASN A 526 5.61 18.97 -18.09
N GLY A 527 6.59 19.59 -18.76
CA GLY A 527 7.99 19.57 -18.34
C GLY A 527 8.82 18.38 -18.84
N ASN A 528 8.30 17.54 -19.75
CA ASN A 528 9.07 16.42 -20.29
C ASN A 528 10.12 16.90 -21.30
N ILE A 529 11.40 16.70 -20.98
CA ILE A 529 12.52 17.26 -21.76
C ILE A 529 12.78 16.49 -23.06
N ILE A 530 12.34 15.23 -23.16
CA ILE A 530 12.39 14.46 -24.40
C ILE A 530 11.33 14.97 -25.36
N ALA A 531 10.12 15.25 -24.84
CA ALA A 531 9.03 15.83 -25.60
C ALA A 531 9.40 17.22 -26.14
N MET A 532 10.08 18.06 -25.35
CA MET A 532 10.63 19.33 -25.85
C MET A 532 11.55 19.14 -27.06
N HIS A 533 12.46 18.16 -27.02
CA HIS A 533 13.30 17.84 -28.17
C HIS A 533 12.49 17.35 -29.38
N ASN A 534 11.49 16.48 -29.16
CA ASN A 534 10.65 15.96 -30.24
C ASN A 534 9.77 17.06 -30.86
N LEU A 535 9.22 17.95 -30.03
CA LEU A 535 8.50 19.14 -30.47
C LEU A 535 9.42 20.09 -31.25
N GLY A 536 10.68 20.24 -30.81
CA GLY A 536 11.70 20.96 -31.57
C GLY A 536 11.94 20.34 -32.95
N ASN A 537 11.98 19.00 -33.05
CA ASN A 537 12.04 18.31 -34.34
C ASN A 537 10.79 18.55 -35.20
N CYS A 538 9.61 18.62 -34.58
CA CYS A 538 8.38 18.96 -35.28
C CYS A 538 8.46 20.35 -35.91
N TYR A 539 8.85 21.37 -35.15
CA TYR A 539 9.00 22.72 -35.68
C TYR A 539 10.13 22.85 -36.69
N LYS A 540 11.28 22.19 -36.49
CA LYS A 540 12.40 22.22 -37.44
C LYS A 540 12.04 21.64 -38.80
N ASN A 541 11.26 20.56 -38.83
CA ASN A 541 10.97 19.78 -40.03
C ASN A 541 9.55 20.01 -40.59
N GLY A 542 8.68 20.74 -39.88
CA GLY A 542 7.28 20.94 -40.25
C GLY A 542 6.40 19.69 -40.04
N ILE A 543 6.66 18.90 -38.99
CA ILE A 543 5.90 17.66 -38.70
C ILE A 543 4.66 18.03 -37.89
N GLY A 544 3.48 17.95 -38.52
CA GLY A 544 2.20 18.26 -37.86
C GLY A 544 1.95 19.75 -37.62
N VAL A 545 2.92 20.61 -37.90
CA VAL A 545 2.90 22.06 -37.70
C VAL A 545 3.66 22.77 -38.82
N ILE A 546 3.42 24.07 -39.00
CA ILE A 546 4.23 24.90 -39.90
C ILE A 546 5.66 24.98 -39.36
N LYS A 547 6.64 24.87 -40.26
CA LYS A 547 8.06 24.93 -39.91
C LYS A 547 8.42 26.26 -39.26
N ASP A 548 9.09 26.20 -38.11
CA ASP A 548 9.58 27.36 -37.34
C ASP A 548 10.93 27.03 -36.70
N CYS A 549 12.01 27.56 -37.29
CA CYS A 549 13.37 27.29 -36.80
C CYS A 549 13.67 27.99 -35.46
N ASN A 550 13.01 29.11 -35.15
CA ASN A 550 13.25 29.85 -33.91
C ASN A 550 12.62 29.11 -32.73
N LYS A 551 11.37 28.64 -32.87
CA LYS A 551 10.73 27.77 -31.87
C LYS A 551 11.50 26.48 -31.67
N ALA A 552 11.98 25.86 -32.76
CA ALA A 552 12.81 24.67 -32.66
C ALA A 552 14.07 24.92 -31.82
N PHE A 553 14.77 26.04 -32.07
CA PHE A 553 15.96 26.43 -31.32
C PHE A 553 15.68 26.59 -29.82
N GLU A 554 14.63 27.31 -29.43
CA GLU A 554 14.27 27.50 -28.01
C GLU A 554 13.89 26.18 -27.32
N LEU A 555 13.15 25.30 -28.00
CA LEU A 555 12.79 23.98 -27.46
C LEU A 555 14.02 23.07 -27.29
N TYR A 556 14.96 23.08 -28.24
CA TYR A 556 16.22 22.36 -28.08
C TYR A 556 17.06 22.92 -26.94
N LYS A 557 17.03 24.24 -26.73
CA LYS A 557 17.70 24.89 -25.60
C LYS A 557 17.11 24.44 -24.27
N GLN A 558 15.80 24.44 -24.11
CA GLN A 558 15.11 23.94 -22.91
C GLN A 558 15.43 22.45 -22.66
N SER A 559 15.40 21.62 -23.70
CA SER A 559 15.76 20.20 -23.60
C SER A 559 17.24 20.01 -23.18
N ALA A 560 18.13 20.85 -23.71
CA ALA A 560 19.56 20.84 -23.36
C ALA A 560 19.82 21.28 -21.91
N GLU A 561 19.06 22.26 -21.39
CA GLU A 561 19.10 22.69 -19.98
C GLU A 561 18.70 21.55 -19.03
N GLY A 562 17.76 20.70 -19.45
CA GLY A 562 17.41 19.43 -18.80
C GLY A 562 18.47 18.34 -18.88
N LYS A 563 19.62 18.60 -19.51
CA LYS A 563 20.75 17.69 -19.74
C LYS A 563 20.42 16.49 -20.66
N TYR A 564 19.37 16.55 -21.47
CA TYR A 564 19.07 15.48 -22.43
C TYR A 564 20.08 15.46 -23.58
N SER A 565 20.80 14.36 -23.77
CA SER A 565 21.96 14.31 -24.67
C SER A 565 21.62 14.64 -26.14
N LYS A 566 20.48 14.14 -26.65
CA LYS A 566 19.99 14.49 -28.00
C LYS A 566 19.53 15.94 -28.11
N GLY A 567 18.98 16.51 -27.04
CA GLY A 567 18.64 17.93 -26.94
C GLY A 567 19.89 18.81 -27.04
N ILE A 568 20.93 18.49 -26.26
CA ILE A 568 22.24 19.15 -26.31
C ILE A 568 22.86 19.04 -27.71
N ALA A 569 22.85 17.84 -28.32
CA ALA A 569 23.36 17.62 -29.66
C ALA A 569 22.59 18.41 -30.71
N SER A 570 21.26 18.49 -30.59
CA SER A 570 20.39 19.27 -31.48
C SER A 570 20.62 20.78 -31.35
N LEU A 571 20.84 21.28 -30.13
CA LEU A 571 21.25 22.67 -29.91
C LEU A 571 22.64 22.94 -30.52
N GLY A 572 23.59 22.01 -30.36
CA GLY A 572 24.90 22.07 -31.01
C GLY A 572 24.78 22.11 -32.53
N TYR A 573 23.86 21.33 -33.10
CA TYR A 573 23.55 21.35 -34.53
C TYR A 573 22.93 22.66 -34.99
N CYS A 574 22.09 23.28 -34.17
CA CYS A 574 21.56 24.60 -34.46
C CYS A 574 22.67 25.66 -34.56
N TYR A 575 23.63 25.67 -33.63
CA TYR A 575 24.80 26.56 -33.72
C TYR A 575 25.75 26.19 -34.87
N ASP A 576 25.90 24.91 -35.22
CA ASP A 576 26.72 24.51 -36.37
C ASP A 576 26.10 24.97 -37.70
N LYS A 577 24.78 24.88 -37.86
CA LYS A 577 24.09 25.15 -39.13
C LYS A 577 23.42 26.52 -39.22
N GLY A 578 23.30 27.25 -38.12
CA GLY A 578 22.58 28.52 -38.07
C GLY A 578 21.05 28.33 -38.09
N ILE A 579 20.54 27.33 -37.37
CA ILE A 579 19.08 27.06 -37.31
C ILE A 579 18.51 27.82 -36.12
N GLY A 580 17.64 28.80 -36.40
CA GLY A 580 16.99 29.62 -35.36
C GLY A 580 17.92 30.59 -34.63
N ASN A 581 19.22 30.57 -34.93
CA ASN A 581 20.23 31.46 -34.39
C ASN A 581 21.42 31.56 -35.37
N LYS A 582 22.34 32.50 -35.14
CA LYS A 582 23.57 32.67 -35.91
C LYS A 582 24.50 31.47 -35.74
N ILE A 583 25.32 31.20 -36.76
CA ILE A 583 26.33 30.15 -36.73
C ILE A 583 27.38 30.48 -35.66
N ASP A 584 27.67 29.52 -34.78
CA ASP A 584 28.75 29.59 -33.80
C ASP A 584 29.41 28.20 -33.66
N LYS A 585 30.54 28.02 -34.34
CA LYS A 585 31.25 26.74 -34.37
C LYS A 585 31.90 26.39 -33.03
N GLN A 586 32.33 27.37 -32.25
CA GLN A 586 32.95 27.11 -30.95
C GLN A 586 31.91 26.65 -29.94
N LYS A 587 30.73 27.28 -29.92
CA LYS A 587 29.62 26.86 -29.08
C LYS A 587 29.06 25.52 -29.49
N ALA A 588 28.92 25.27 -30.79
CA ALA A 588 28.56 23.95 -31.32
C ALA A 588 29.54 22.86 -30.86
N PHE A 589 30.86 23.11 -30.95
CA PHE A 589 31.88 22.18 -30.49
C PHE A 589 31.73 21.85 -28.99
N LYS A 590 31.56 22.86 -28.13
CA LYS A 590 31.35 22.65 -26.68
C LYS A 590 30.12 21.80 -26.39
N LEU A 591 29.00 22.08 -27.05
CA LEU A 591 27.76 21.32 -26.89
C LEU A 591 27.90 19.87 -27.37
N TYR A 592 28.48 19.66 -28.55
CA TYR A 592 28.77 18.30 -29.03
C TYR A 592 29.72 17.56 -28.11
N GLN A 593 30.72 18.23 -27.53
CA GLN A 593 31.64 17.59 -26.58
C GLN A 593 30.90 17.10 -25.34
N ILE A 594 29.98 17.89 -24.80
CA ILE A 594 29.14 17.50 -23.65
C ILE A 594 28.25 16.30 -24.03
N ALA A 595 27.50 16.40 -25.14
CA ALA A 595 26.61 15.32 -25.59
C ALA A 595 27.38 14.02 -25.93
N ALA A 596 28.56 14.13 -26.56
CA ALA A 596 29.40 12.99 -26.90
C ALA A 596 29.96 12.28 -25.65
N ASN A 597 30.30 13.05 -24.61
CA ASN A 597 30.70 12.52 -23.30
C ASN A 597 29.55 11.81 -22.58
N LEU A 598 28.30 12.26 -22.80
CA LEU A 598 27.08 11.59 -22.34
C LEU A 598 26.70 10.37 -23.22
N GLY A 599 27.50 10.05 -24.24
CA GLY A 599 27.30 8.87 -25.08
C GLY A 599 26.50 9.09 -26.35
N ASP A 600 26.03 10.31 -26.65
CA ASP A 600 25.21 10.56 -27.85
C ASP A 600 25.99 10.27 -29.14
N GLU A 601 25.47 9.32 -29.92
CA GLU A 601 26.14 8.77 -31.09
C GLU A 601 26.31 9.81 -32.21
N MET A 602 25.31 10.67 -32.42
CA MET A 602 25.36 11.75 -33.40
C MET A 602 26.33 12.85 -32.99
N ALA A 603 26.37 13.22 -31.71
CA ALA A 603 27.34 14.17 -31.18
C ALA A 603 28.77 13.65 -31.29
N GLN A 604 29.01 12.36 -31.01
CA GLN A 604 30.31 11.72 -31.21
C GLN A 604 30.75 11.78 -32.68
N TYR A 605 29.83 11.54 -33.62
CA TYR A 605 30.11 11.70 -35.05
C TYR A 605 30.40 13.17 -35.43
N ASN A 606 29.61 14.11 -34.92
CA ASN A 606 29.75 15.53 -35.24
C ASN A 606 31.02 16.14 -34.66
N ILE A 607 31.41 15.77 -33.44
CA ILE A 607 32.68 16.22 -32.86
C ILE A 607 33.88 15.60 -33.58
N ALA A 608 33.77 14.36 -34.05
CA ALA A 608 34.79 13.73 -34.89
C ALA A 608 34.97 14.51 -36.21
N LEU A 609 33.88 14.94 -36.84
CA LEU A 609 33.94 15.83 -38.01
C LEU A 609 34.61 17.17 -37.69
N MET A 610 34.32 17.76 -36.53
CA MET A 610 34.93 19.03 -36.12
C MET A 610 36.43 18.90 -35.93
N TYR A 611 36.91 17.85 -35.27
CA TYR A 611 38.34 17.54 -35.14
C TYR A 611 38.98 17.21 -36.50
N GLN A 612 38.30 16.47 -37.37
CA GLN A 612 38.85 16.08 -38.69
C GLN A 612 39.12 17.30 -39.58
N TYR A 613 38.21 18.28 -39.54
CA TYR A 613 38.24 19.44 -40.43
C TYR A 613 38.67 20.74 -39.74
N GLY A 614 38.97 20.73 -38.44
CA GLY A 614 39.32 21.92 -37.67
C GLY A 614 38.19 22.95 -37.56
N LYS A 615 36.93 22.49 -37.45
CA LYS A 615 35.76 23.39 -37.37
C LYS A 615 35.48 23.74 -35.92
N GLY A 616 35.74 24.98 -35.51
CA GLY A 616 35.50 25.43 -34.13
C GLY A 616 36.47 24.88 -33.08
N VAL A 617 37.46 24.09 -33.51
CA VAL A 617 38.54 23.50 -32.70
C VAL A 617 39.76 23.30 -33.60
N THR A 618 40.96 23.24 -33.03
CA THR A 618 42.17 22.85 -33.76
C THR A 618 42.01 21.45 -34.36
N LYS A 619 42.42 21.29 -35.62
CA LYS A 619 42.37 20.02 -36.33
C LYS A 619 43.21 18.97 -35.59
N ASP A 620 42.63 17.81 -35.32
CA ASP A 620 43.28 16.68 -34.64
C ASP A 620 42.71 15.36 -35.18
N ILE A 621 43.46 14.70 -36.06
CA ILE A 621 43.00 13.45 -36.71
C ILE A 621 42.91 12.30 -35.72
N ASN A 622 43.77 12.25 -34.69
CA ASN A 622 43.75 11.17 -33.71
C ASN A 622 42.50 11.26 -32.83
N LYS A 623 42.13 12.47 -32.38
CA LYS A 623 40.86 12.70 -31.69
C LYS A 623 39.65 12.44 -32.58
N ALA A 624 39.73 12.77 -33.87
CA ALA A 624 38.67 12.45 -34.82
C ALA A 624 38.45 10.93 -34.94
N ILE A 625 39.53 10.15 -35.09
CA ILE A 625 39.46 8.67 -35.13
C ILE A 625 38.85 8.14 -33.82
N TYR A 626 39.33 8.59 -32.66
CA TYR A 626 38.80 8.18 -31.35
C TYR A 626 37.27 8.37 -31.25
N TRP A 627 36.77 9.55 -31.65
CA TRP A 627 35.34 9.84 -31.59
C TRP A 627 34.54 9.09 -32.64
N TYR A 628 35.08 8.90 -33.85
CA TYR A 628 34.43 8.05 -34.84
C TYR A 628 34.34 6.60 -34.37
N GLU A 629 35.38 6.04 -33.73
CA GLU A 629 35.35 4.67 -33.18
C GLU A 629 34.25 4.51 -32.14
N LYS A 630 34.10 5.48 -31.23
CA LYS A 630 33.00 5.48 -30.25
C LYS A 630 31.62 5.50 -30.92
N SER A 631 31.42 6.38 -31.91
CA SER A 631 30.14 6.47 -32.64
C SER A 631 29.87 5.20 -33.48
N ALA A 632 30.90 4.65 -34.13
CA ALA A 632 30.81 3.43 -34.94
C ALA A 632 30.48 2.18 -34.13
N LYS A 633 30.98 2.07 -32.88
CA LYS A 633 30.61 1.00 -31.93
C LYS A 633 29.11 1.00 -31.62
N GLN A 634 28.47 2.16 -31.69
CA GLN A 634 27.01 2.33 -31.56
C GLN A 634 26.26 2.15 -32.89
N ARG A 635 26.91 1.56 -33.91
CA ARG A 635 26.36 1.27 -35.25
C ARG A 635 26.03 2.50 -36.10
N ASN A 636 26.65 3.66 -35.84
CA ASN A 636 26.56 4.80 -36.74
C ASN A 636 27.31 4.50 -38.05
N LYS A 637 26.54 4.31 -39.13
CA LYS A 637 27.07 3.99 -40.46
C LYS A 637 27.95 5.12 -41.03
N ASN A 638 27.65 6.38 -40.73
CA ASN A 638 28.45 7.50 -41.22
C ASN A 638 29.83 7.53 -40.56
N ALA A 639 29.93 7.19 -39.27
CA ALA A 639 31.17 7.05 -38.53
C ALA A 639 31.99 5.86 -39.04
N GLN A 640 31.36 4.70 -39.25
CA GLN A 640 32.00 3.51 -39.84
C GLN A 640 32.62 3.84 -41.21
N ASN A 641 31.83 4.44 -42.11
CA ASN A 641 32.30 4.86 -43.43
C ASN A 641 33.45 5.88 -43.35
N LYS A 642 33.46 6.76 -42.34
CA LYS A 642 34.55 7.72 -42.13
C LYS A 642 35.81 7.04 -41.60
N LEU A 643 35.70 6.08 -40.68
CA LEU A 643 36.83 5.30 -40.19
C LEU A 643 37.48 4.50 -41.31
N GLU A 644 36.70 3.79 -42.11
CA GLU A 644 37.24 3.03 -43.25
C GLU A 644 38.03 3.93 -44.21
N LYS A 645 37.51 5.13 -44.49
CA LYS A 645 38.21 6.10 -45.35
C LYS A 645 39.48 6.66 -44.71
N LEU A 646 39.52 6.81 -43.39
CA LEU A 646 40.70 7.30 -42.65
C LEU A 646 41.76 6.21 -42.47
N GLN A 647 41.34 4.95 -42.32
CA GLN A 647 42.22 3.79 -42.22
C GLN A 647 42.85 3.42 -43.57
N LYS A 648 42.13 3.58 -44.68
CA LYS A 648 42.67 3.42 -46.05
C LYS A 648 43.65 4.52 -46.48
N ARG A 649 43.87 5.53 -45.65
CA ARG A 649 44.78 6.67 -45.90
C ARG A 649 46.01 6.68 -44.99
N LYS A 650 46.14 5.71 -44.08
CA LYS A 650 47.41 5.33 -43.46
C LYS A 650 48.08 4.31 -44.38
#